data_AF-A0AAW1MIM1-F1
#
_entry.id   AF-A0AAW1MIM1-F1
#
_cell.length_a   1.000
_cell.length_b   1.000
_cell.length_c   1.000
_cell.angle_alpha   90.00
_cell.angle_beta   90.00
_cell.angle_gamma   90.00
#
_symmetry.space_group_name_H-M   'P 1'
#
loop_
_entity.id
_entity.type
_entity.pdbx_description
1 polymer ?
#
loop_
_entity_poly.entity_id
_entity_poly.type
_entity_poly.pdbx_seq_one_letter_code
_entity_poly.pdbx_strand_id
1 'polypeptide(L)'
;MFEAVFKELARRGHNVDVVGHFPLKEKLPRYNDFPIKGNFPSLVNNMTVDFVAHRNFWSTLELMMTVAGPNMCKDVLETETLQKLRNSTKKYDLLITEFFATDCMLGFAHLFDIPSVTLTTSVTLPWTSSYIGFPDNPSYIPVYFVPFKCPMTLFERVYNTAAYVILKLGYDVLSMIDSNVHARHFFGADLPDLRDLAKNVSLFLVNSHFSVHISRPTVPNFVEVAGVHINENYTLSKYFQESLKTDLNGVIYLSFGSMLMTESFPVEKIRGLFEAFRKVPYKILWKANKEKFPKNLDFPPNIQFEPWMPQLGILCHPNVKVFVSHGGMMGTLEALNCGVPILGIPVFADQMLNIETNAAKGLATYVSYDNITEESISEALIPLLEDPRYEHNARIASKLFRDRPATPMDTAIYWIEYVARHRGARHLRSPMDTAIYWIEYVARHRAISPFGGRSHYNIIDRLLKTLAARGHEIDSVNHFPTKHPTPRYNDISIRGLLPIMQNNLTLDKVQELNLFQSFDLIIQSAGVVPCEAILNSKVAEQLRNSTKKYDLLIIHYFGSNCMLGFAHLFSVPTVAVITSPSLPWISPAIGLPDNPSYIPNSFTSLQPKMSFTERIWNTIAYFVGINSFEIYSNKKSNAIAKQFFGPQLPDLNDLARNISLVLVNSHFSINQARPTVPNYVEVAGLHINETATLTKHFEKSLNTDEEGIIYLSFGSMVLTESFSKEVLRAFFNTFKNLPYKVLWKGSPEKFPTDLQPPSNIQFESWMPQMEILCHPSVKLFISHGGMLGTSEAIYCGVPILGIPIFGDQVFNIRRYAEKEIAIEMPYKEINEETLTVAINSLLYNPKYKSNMKRISQLFTDRPASALETAVYWVEYVIRHQGAPHLRSIAVDLSWYQYYLVDVIAAFIAALLFTIFILYKLFEWILQKLYITCSYVRKSKEE
;
A
#
# COMPACT_ATOMS: atom_id res chain seq x y z
N MET A 1 20.43 9.79 2.79
CA MET A 1 19.50 9.10 1.84
C MET A 1 20.19 8.88 0.49
N PHE A 2 20.06 9.78 -0.48
CA PHE A 2 20.59 9.69 -1.86
C PHE A 2 21.99 9.08 -1.99
N GLU A 3 22.98 9.64 -1.28
CA GLU A 3 24.38 9.19 -1.32
C GLU A 3 24.54 7.68 -1.11
N ALA A 4 23.76 7.08 -0.19
CA ALA A 4 23.82 5.65 0.11
C ALA A 4 23.28 4.80 -1.05
N VAL A 5 22.15 5.22 -1.64
CA VAL A 5 21.54 4.56 -2.80
C VAL A 5 22.45 4.66 -4.03
N PHE A 6 22.98 5.84 -4.31
CA PHE A 6 23.88 6.08 -5.44
C PHE A 6 25.21 5.34 -5.31
N LYS A 7 25.77 5.24 -4.09
CA LYS A 7 26.94 4.40 -3.82
C LYS A 7 26.65 2.92 -4.04
N GLU A 8 25.47 2.44 -3.66
CA GLU A 8 25.11 1.03 -3.83
C GLU A 8 24.82 0.66 -5.29
N LEU A 9 24.16 1.54 -6.07
CA LEU A 9 24.02 1.38 -7.52
C LEU A 9 25.40 1.28 -8.20
N ALA A 10 26.34 2.15 -7.85
CA ALA A 10 27.70 2.11 -8.39
C ALA A 10 28.44 0.79 -8.02
N ARG A 11 28.29 0.28 -6.79
CA ARG A 11 28.84 -1.03 -6.38
C ARG A 11 28.23 -2.19 -7.16
N ARG A 12 26.94 -2.14 -7.49
CA ARG A 12 26.24 -3.15 -8.30
C ARG A 12 26.53 -3.03 -9.82
N GLY A 13 27.40 -2.10 -10.21
CA GLY A 13 27.93 -1.98 -11.57
C GLY A 13 27.24 -0.94 -12.45
N HIS A 14 26.22 -0.25 -11.96
CA HIS A 14 25.58 0.87 -12.66
C HIS A 14 26.57 2.05 -12.78
N ASN A 15 26.46 2.83 -13.85
CA ASN A 15 27.19 4.10 -13.96
C ASN A 15 26.29 5.22 -13.44
N VAL A 16 26.73 5.93 -12.40
CA VAL A 16 25.92 6.90 -11.68
C VAL A 16 26.57 8.28 -11.77
N ASP A 17 25.97 9.16 -12.58
CA ASP A 17 26.32 10.58 -12.65
C ASP A 17 25.47 11.33 -11.62
N VAL A 18 26.10 11.90 -10.59
CA VAL A 18 25.41 12.55 -9.46
C VAL A 18 25.61 14.06 -9.54
N VAL A 19 24.49 14.79 -9.66
CA VAL A 19 24.48 16.25 -9.70
C VAL A 19 24.03 16.78 -8.33
N GLY A 20 24.82 17.60 -7.66
CA GLY A 20 24.48 18.06 -6.31
C GLY A 20 25.54 18.92 -5.62
N HIS A 21 25.24 19.34 -4.39
CA HIS A 21 26.09 20.26 -3.61
C HIS A 21 27.19 19.57 -2.77
N PHE A 22 27.13 18.23 -2.62
CA PHE A 22 27.98 17.48 -1.68
C PHE A 22 28.71 16.33 -2.39
N PRO A 23 29.81 16.60 -3.11
CA PRO A 23 30.58 15.57 -3.80
C PRO A 23 31.30 14.63 -2.83
N LEU A 24 31.61 13.41 -3.28
CA LEU A 24 32.29 12.43 -2.44
C LEU A 24 33.74 12.83 -2.13
N LYS A 25 34.13 12.68 -0.85
CA LYS A 25 35.51 12.87 -0.41
C LYS A 25 36.46 11.79 -0.95
N GLU A 26 35.94 10.59 -1.18
CA GLU A 26 36.67 9.43 -1.68
C GLU A 26 36.02 8.97 -3.00
N LYS A 27 36.83 8.74 -4.03
CA LYS A 27 36.34 8.32 -5.35
C LYS A 27 35.86 6.87 -5.29
N LEU A 28 34.60 6.64 -5.67
CA LEU A 28 34.04 5.31 -5.90
C LEU A 28 34.02 5.02 -7.41
N PRO A 29 34.48 3.85 -7.89
CA PRO A 29 34.35 3.48 -9.30
C PRO A 29 32.90 3.54 -9.78
N ARG A 30 32.69 4.01 -11.01
CA ARG A 30 31.38 4.23 -11.65
C ARG A 30 30.48 5.29 -10.99
N TYR A 31 30.98 6.05 -10.01
CA TYR A 31 30.30 7.19 -9.41
C TYR A 31 31.00 8.48 -9.85
N ASN A 32 30.28 9.38 -10.52
CA ASN A 32 30.84 10.63 -11.06
C ASN A 32 30.11 11.84 -10.46
N ASP A 33 30.82 12.66 -9.69
CA ASP A 33 30.28 13.89 -9.11
C ASP A 33 30.29 15.07 -10.10
N PHE A 34 29.14 15.72 -10.23
CA PHE A 34 28.92 16.96 -10.98
C PHE A 34 28.47 18.06 -9.99
N PRO A 35 29.43 18.74 -9.33
CA PRO A 35 29.12 19.66 -8.24
C PRO A 35 28.37 20.90 -8.74
N ILE A 36 27.32 21.27 -7.99
CA ILE A 36 26.61 22.55 -8.13
C ILE A 36 27.29 23.57 -7.22
N LYS A 37 27.49 24.80 -7.72
CA LYS A 37 27.95 25.97 -6.95
C LYS A 37 26.88 27.05 -7.02
N GLY A 38 26.54 27.66 -5.88
CA GLY A 38 25.50 28.69 -5.79
C GLY A 38 25.33 29.21 -4.36
N ASN A 39 24.31 30.04 -4.15
CA ASN A 39 24.07 30.69 -2.84
C ASN A 39 23.39 29.77 -1.82
N PHE A 40 22.58 28.79 -2.25
CA PHE A 40 21.79 27.94 -1.36
C PHE A 40 22.62 27.19 -0.29
N PRO A 41 23.83 26.63 -0.58
CA PRO A 41 24.74 26.11 0.44
C PRO A 41 25.10 27.10 1.56
N SER A 42 25.13 28.41 1.32
CA SER A 42 25.38 29.40 2.38
C SER A 42 24.17 29.54 3.31
N LEU A 43 22.96 29.40 2.78
CA LEU A 43 21.70 29.49 3.52
C LEU A 43 21.49 28.24 4.40
N VAL A 44 21.85 27.06 3.90
CA VAL A 44 21.82 25.79 4.67
C VAL A 44 22.81 25.79 5.84
N ASN A 45 24.00 26.40 5.68
CA ASN A 45 25.03 26.43 6.73
C ASN A 45 24.88 27.61 7.72
N ASN A 46 24.07 28.62 7.41
CA ASN A 46 23.84 29.81 8.24
C ASN A 46 22.39 29.93 8.75
N MET A 47 21.60 28.85 8.75
CA MET A 47 20.24 28.87 9.32
C MET A 47 20.31 29.03 10.85
N THR A 48 20.15 30.27 11.32
CA THR A 48 19.98 30.56 12.76
C THR A 48 18.62 30.05 13.23
N VAL A 49 18.53 29.73 14.51
CA VAL A 49 17.28 29.22 15.10
C VAL A 49 16.16 30.28 15.04
N ASP A 50 16.50 31.57 15.16
CA ASP A 50 15.53 32.67 15.03
C ASP A 50 14.84 32.74 13.65
N PHE A 51 15.52 32.30 12.58
CA PHE A 51 14.99 32.27 11.20
C PHE A 51 13.90 31.20 11.00
N VAL A 52 13.83 30.20 11.89
CA VAL A 52 12.87 29.09 11.80
C VAL A 52 11.87 29.03 12.97
N ALA A 53 12.30 29.30 14.20
CA ALA A 53 11.48 29.08 15.40
C ALA A 53 10.24 29.98 15.48
N HIS A 54 10.33 31.22 14.97
CA HIS A 54 9.23 32.18 14.99
C HIS A 54 8.25 32.01 13.80
N ARG A 55 8.40 30.96 12.98
CA ARG A 55 7.55 30.77 11.79
C ARG A 55 6.20 30.15 12.12
N ASN A 56 5.14 30.95 11.95
CA ASN A 56 3.78 30.44 11.90
C ASN A 56 3.49 29.69 10.58
N PHE A 57 2.31 29.05 10.49
CA PHE A 57 1.83 28.31 9.32
C PHE A 57 2.00 29.08 7.99
N TRP A 58 1.62 30.37 7.94
CA TRP A 58 1.69 31.18 6.72
C TRP A 58 3.13 31.46 6.28
N SER A 59 4.01 31.82 7.21
CA SER A 59 5.44 32.02 6.93
C SER A 59 6.21 30.72 6.64
N THR A 60 5.61 29.56 6.97
CA THR A 60 6.11 28.23 6.57
C THR A 60 5.61 27.86 5.17
N LEU A 61 4.34 28.14 4.86
CA LEU A 61 3.76 28.01 3.53
C LEU A 61 4.52 28.85 2.51
N GLU A 62 4.79 30.13 2.80
CA GLU A 62 5.58 31.03 1.96
C GLU A 62 6.97 30.47 1.66
N LEU A 63 7.70 30.00 2.69
CA LEU A 63 9.03 29.41 2.55
C LEU A 63 9.01 28.17 1.63
N MET A 64 8.03 27.29 1.79
CA MET A 64 7.90 26.07 0.99
C MET A 64 7.48 26.38 -0.46
N MET A 65 6.48 27.23 -0.65
CA MET A 65 5.87 27.46 -1.96
C MET A 65 6.62 28.47 -2.84
N THR A 66 7.50 29.30 -2.28
CA THR A 66 8.28 30.29 -3.05
C THR A 66 9.79 30.01 -3.04
N VAL A 67 10.37 29.73 -1.87
CA VAL A 67 11.82 29.56 -1.72
C VAL A 67 12.26 28.14 -2.06
N ALA A 68 11.62 27.13 -1.47
CA ALA A 68 12.00 25.72 -1.68
C ALA A 68 11.55 25.16 -3.05
N GLY A 69 10.46 25.70 -3.63
CA GLY A 69 10.01 25.38 -4.98
C GLY A 69 10.67 26.26 -6.06
N PRO A 70 9.97 27.29 -6.57
CA PRO A 70 10.34 27.99 -7.80
C PRO A 70 11.70 28.69 -7.75
N ASN A 71 12.06 29.34 -6.64
CA ASN A 71 13.38 29.98 -6.52
C ASN A 71 14.52 28.95 -6.57
N MET A 72 14.42 27.83 -5.85
CA MET A 72 15.43 26.78 -5.93
C MET A 72 15.46 26.09 -7.31
N CYS A 73 14.30 25.92 -7.95
CA CYS A 73 14.21 25.47 -9.33
C CYS A 73 14.97 26.38 -10.30
N LYS A 74 14.78 27.71 -10.19
CA LYS A 74 15.51 28.71 -10.98
C LYS A 74 17.02 28.63 -10.71
N ASP A 75 17.42 28.81 -9.46
CA ASP A 75 18.83 28.91 -9.04
C ASP A 75 19.64 27.66 -9.42
N VAL A 76 19.04 26.46 -9.34
CA VAL A 76 19.72 25.21 -9.72
C VAL A 76 19.84 25.06 -11.24
N LEU A 77 18.75 25.30 -11.99
CA LEU A 77 18.74 25.17 -13.45
C LEU A 77 19.67 26.20 -14.13
N GLU A 78 19.77 27.41 -13.60
CA GLU A 78 20.65 28.45 -14.14
C GLU A 78 22.16 28.13 -13.98
N THR A 79 22.55 27.13 -13.17
CA THR A 79 23.98 26.81 -12.97
C THR A 79 24.66 26.16 -14.18
N GLU A 80 25.94 26.48 -14.38
CA GLU A 80 26.79 25.99 -15.48
C GLU A 80 26.79 24.46 -15.60
N THR A 81 26.76 23.74 -14.47
CA THR A 81 26.71 22.27 -14.42
C THR A 81 25.45 21.72 -15.08
N LEU A 82 24.30 22.35 -14.83
CA LEU A 82 23.01 21.93 -15.37
C LEU A 82 22.87 22.35 -16.84
N GLN A 83 23.34 23.54 -17.21
CA GLN A 83 23.43 23.97 -18.62
C GLN A 83 24.28 23.00 -19.47
N LYS A 84 25.42 22.53 -18.92
CA LYS A 84 26.27 21.49 -19.57
C LYS A 84 25.58 20.13 -19.66
N LEU A 85 24.76 19.76 -18.68
CA LEU A 85 23.97 18.53 -18.71
C LEU A 85 22.87 18.58 -19.78
N ARG A 86 22.16 19.72 -19.91
CA ARG A 86 21.14 19.92 -20.97
C ARG A 86 21.71 19.72 -22.36
N ASN A 87 22.91 20.24 -22.60
CA ASN A 87 23.60 20.15 -23.90
C ASN A 87 24.49 18.89 -24.03
N SER A 88 24.31 17.89 -23.17
CA SER A 88 25.14 16.69 -23.16
C SER A 88 24.70 15.67 -24.21
N THR A 89 25.68 15.03 -24.87
CA THR A 89 25.46 13.87 -25.75
C THR A 89 25.47 12.53 -24.99
N LYS A 90 25.61 12.55 -23.66
CA LYS A 90 25.45 11.36 -22.82
C LYS A 90 24.03 10.79 -22.96
N LYS A 91 23.94 9.47 -22.97
CA LYS A 91 22.69 8.73 -22.83
C LYS A 91 22.56 8.23 -21.39
N TYR A 92 21.34 8.24 -20.90
CA TYR A 92 20.94 7.72 -19.60
C TYR A 92 19.80 6.73 -19.81
N ASP A 93 19.57 5.83 -18.85
CA ASP A 93 18.44 4.88 -18.86
C ASP A 93 17.36 5.22 -17.82
N LEU A 94 17.67 6.10 -16.86
CA LEU A 94 16.83 6.43 -15.71
C LEU A 94 17.22 7.79 -15.09
N LEU A 95 16.24 8.62 -14.75
CA LEU A 95 16.43 9.77 -13.83
C LEU A 95 16.11 9.33 -12.40
N ILE A 96 16.94 9.71 -11.42
CA ILE A 96 16.60 9.64 -9.99
C ILE A 96 16.69 11.06 -9.41
N THR A 97 15.59 11.58 -8.85
CA THR A 97 15.49 12.96 -8.34
C THR A 97 14.78 13.04 -6.99
N GLU A 98 14.97 14.14 -6.26
CA GLU A 98 14.12 14.48 -5.12
C GLU A 98 12.77 15.02 -5.59
N PHE A 99 11.73 14.75 -4.79
CA PHE A 99 10.37 15.26 -4.95
C PHE A 99 9.96 16.03 -3.69
N PHE A 100 10.51 17.24 -3.56
CA PHE A 100 10.30 18.15 -2.44
C PHE A 100 10.11 19.59 -2.98
N ALA A 101 9.03 19.80 -3.74
CA ALA A 101 8.78 21.01 -4.56
C ALA A 101 9.77 21.27 -5.71
N THR A 102 10.76 20.40 -5.89
CA THR A 102 11.83 20.45 -6.92
C THR A 102 11.41 19.89 -8.29
N ASP A 103 10.12 19.88 -8.59
CA ASP A 103 9.51 19.11 -9.70
C ASP A 103 10.04 19.49 -11.09
N CYS A 104 10.61 20.70 -11.22
CA CYS A 104 11.32 21.16 -12.42
C CYS A 104 12.44 20.21 -12.89
N MET A 105 13.07 19.44 -11.98
CA MET A 105 14.09 18.44 -12.32
C MET A 105 13.53 17.30 -13.21
N LEU A 106 12.22 17.06 -13.18
CA LEU A 106 11.56 16.08 -14.06
C LEU A 106 11.67 16.46 -15.55
N GLY A 107 12.00 17.71 -15.88
CA GLY A 107 12.28 18.11 -17.26
C GLY A 107 13.46 17.35 -17.89
N PHE A 108 14.42 16.85 -17.09
CA PHE A 108 15.48 15.97 -17.61
C PHE A 108 14.97 14.58 -18.02
N ALA A 109 13.90 14.07 -17.40
CA ALA A 109 13.27 12.81 -17.82
C ALA A 109 12.64 12.95 -19.21
N HIS A 110 12.01 14.10 -19.48
CA HIS A 110 11.51 14.45 -20.81
C HIS A 110 12.65 14.70 -21.81
N LEU A 111 13.67 15.49 -21.45
CA LEU A 111 14.78 15.85 -22.33
C LEU A 111 15.56 14.63 -22.87
N PHE A 112 15.72 13.59 -22.05
CA PHE A 112 16.46 12.38 -22.42
C PHE A 112 15.56 11.21 -22.89
N ASP A 113 14.23 11.38 -22.88
CA ASP A 113 13.22 10.32 -23.11
C ASP A 113 13.42 9.08 -22.21
N ILE A 114 13.54 9.32 -20.90
CA ILE A 114 13.81 8.29 -19.89
C ILE A 114 12.72 8.24 -18.81
N PRO A 115 12.47 7.06 -18.19
CA PRO A 115 11.67 6.99 -16.98
C PRO A 115 12.35 7.74 -15.82
N SER A 116 11.54 8.09 -14.82
CA SER A 116 12.02 8.69 -13.56
C SER A 116 11.56 7.90 -12.33
N VAL A 117 12.47 7.81 -11.35
CA VAL A 117 12.21 7.43 -9.96
C VAL A 117 12.38 8.69 -9.10
N THR A 118 11.48 8.90 -8.17
CA THR A 118 11.62 9.94 -7.14
C THR A 118 12.02 9.32 -5.81
N LEU A 119 12.81 10.04 -5.03
CA LEU A 119 13.24 9.66 -3.69
C LEU A 119 12.92 10.82 -2.73
N THR A 120 12.05 10.60 -1.74
CA THR A 120 11.67 11.63 -0.76
C THR A 120 12.37 11.35 0.57
N THR A 121 13.12 12.33 1.08
CA THR A 121 13.91 12.23 2.33
C THR A 121 13.07 12.28 3.61
N SER A 122 11.79 12.64 3.50
CA SER A 122 10.78 12.65 4.57
C SER A 122 9.63 11.65 4.31
N VAL A 123 8.56 11.72 5.10
CA VAL A 123 7.23 11.27 4.66
C VAL A 123 6.72 12.11 3.49
N THR A 124 5.71 11.63 2.76
CA THR A 124 5.15 12.35 1.62
C THR A 124 4.46 13.66 1.99
N LEU A 125 4.61 14.67 1.12
CA LEU A 125 3.99 15.98 1.28
C LEU A 125 2.52 15.95 0.81
N PRO A 126 1.64 16.86 1.29
CA PRO A 126 0.20 16.79 1.02
C PRO A 126 -0.16 16.82 -0.47
N TRP A 127 0.55 17.62 -1.26
CA TRP A 127 0.39 17.69 -2.72
C TRP A 127 1.01 16.51 -3.46
N THR A 128 1.96 15.76 -2.87
CA THR A 128 2.52 14.56 -3.51
C THR A 128 1.46 13.48 -3.74
N SER A 129 0.36 13.50 -2.98
CA SER A 129 -0.83 12.72 -3.32
C SER A 129 -1.24 12.96 -4.78
N SER A 130 -1.35 14.23 -5.22
CA SER A 130 -1.88 14.77 -6.50
C SER A 130 -1.27 14.22 -7.78
N TYR A 131 -0.19 13.45 -7.68
CA TYR A 131 0.52 12.90 -8.83
C TYR A 131 0.69 11.35 -8.77
N ILE A 132 0.23 10.69 -7.70
CA ILE A 132 0.45 9.25 -7.44
C ILE A 132 -0.85 8.43 -7.30
N GLY A 133 -1.87 8.94 -6.59
CA GLY A 133 -3.22 8.33 -6.57
C GLY A 133 -3.62 7.37 -5.42
N PHE A 134 -3.35 7.66 -4.12
CA PHE A 134 -3.25 6.67 -3.02
C PHE A 134 -4.03 6.83 -1.67
N PRO A 135 -5.37 7.05 -1.59
CA PRO A 135 -6.22 6.94 -0.35
C PRO A 135 -6.20 7.96 0.84
N ASP A 136 -6.51 9.26 0.65
CA ASP A 136 -6.50 10.44 1.54
C ASP A 136 -7.91 10.76 1.95
N ASN A 137 -7.96 11.37 3.12
CA ASN A 137 -9.12 11.81 3.81
C ASN A 137 -8.66 12.58 5.06
N PRO A 138 -8.62 13.93 5.06
CA PRO A 138 -8.16 14.71 6.23
C PRO A 138 -9.02 14.56 7.50
N SER A 139 -9.93 13.57 7.56
CA SER A 139 -10.65 13.12 8.76
C SER A 139 -9.84 12.20 9.70
N TYR A 140 -8.94 11.34 9.19
CA TYR A 140 -8.10 10.43 10.00
C TYR A 140 -6.59 10.61 9.76
N ILE A 141 -6.22 11.68 9.08
CA ILE A 141 -4.90 11.89 8.46
C ILE A 141 -4.36 13.26 8.87
N PRO A 142 -3.37 13.32 9.78
CA PRO A 142 -2.69 14.58 10.11
C PRO A 142 -1.91 15.07 8.89
N VAL A 143 -2.17 16.32 8.49
CA VAL A 143 -1.34 17.04 7.52
C VAL A 143 0.06 17.20 8.10
N TYR A 144 1.08 17.05 7.25
CA TYR A 144 2.50 17.04 7.63
C TYR A 144 2.97 18.18 8.57
N PHE A 145 2.30 19.34 8.52
CA PHE A 145 2.63 20.55 9.28
C PHE A 145 1.76 20.77 10.53
N VAL A 146 0.96 19.78 10.97
CA VAL A 146 0.15 19.88 12.21
C VAL A 146 0.43 18.71 13.18
N PRO A 147 0.64 18.97 14.48
CA PRO A 147 0.91 17.93 15.48
C PRO A 147 -0.39 17.32 16.01
N PHE A 148 -1.26 16.82 15.12
CA PHE A 148 -2.52 16.21 15.53
C PHE A 148 -2.37 14.69 15.69
N LYS A 149 -2.72 14.19 16.88
CA LYS A 149 -2.88 12.76 17.15
C LYS A 149 -4.15 12.21 16.51
N CYS A 150 -4.22 10.89 16.37
CA CYS A 150 -5.42 10.19 15.92
C CYS A 150 -6.03 9.34 17.03
N PRO A 151 -7.38 9.21 17.09
CA PRO A 151 -8.36 9.89 16.23
C PRO A 151 -8.49 11.39 16.56
N MET A 152 -8.56 12.22 15.51
CA MET A 152 -8.74 13.67 15.63
C MET A 152 -10.15 14.02 16.11
N THR A 153 -10.30 15.08 16.91
CA THR A 153 -11.58 15.73 17.23
C THR A 153 -12.20 16.44 16.02
N LEU A 154 -13.44 16.91 16.12
CA LEU A 154 -14.07 17.71 15.06
C LEU A 154 -13.28 19.00 14.76
N PHE A 155 -12.77 19.70 15.79
CA PHE A 155 -12.00 20.93 15.58
C PHE A 155 -10.67 20.66 14.87
N GLU A 156 -9.95 19.61 15.29
CA GLU A 156 -8.72 19.18 14.62
C GLU A 156 -9.02 18.75 13.18
N ARG A 157 -10.08 17.98 12.90
CA ARG A 157 -10.51 17.65 11.52
C ARG A 157 -10.83 18.88 10.67
N VAL A 158 -11.51 19.90 11.23
CA VAL A 158 -11.81 21.16 10.53
C VAL A 158 -10.52 21.91 10.19
N TYR A 159 -9.63 22.12 11.18
CA TYR A 159 -8.35 22.79 10.96
C TYR A 159 -7.48 22.04 9.96
N ASN A 160 -7.39 20.72 10.11
CA ASN A 160 -6.61 19.83 9.26
C ASN A 160 -7.10 19.84 7.81
N THR A 161 -8.42 19.79 7.60
CA THR A 161 -9.04 19.89 6.27
C THR A 161 -8.79 21.26 5.63
N ALA A 162 -8.87 22.34 6.41
CA ALA A 162 -8.51 23.68 5.92
C ALA A 162 -7.03 23.77 5.53
N ALA A 163 -6.12 23.34 6.41
CA ALA A 163 -4.68 23.32 6.16
C ALA A 163 -4.32 22.47 4.93
N TYR A 164 -4.92 21.29 4.78
CA TYR A 164 -4.77 20.41 3.62
C TYR A 164 -5.12 21.10 2.30
N VAL A 165 -6.31 21.73 2.24
CA VAL A 165 -6.79 22.44 1.05
C VAL A 165 -5.89 23.65 0.74
N ILE A 166 -5.50 24.43 1.76
CA ILE A 166 -4.61 25.59 1.61
C ILE A 166 -3.23 25.15 1.10
N LEU A 167 -2.66 24.06 1.62
CA LEU A 167 -1.35 23.55 1.20
C LEU A 167 -1.38 23.00 -0.23
N LYS A 168 -2.46 22.33 -0.65
CA LYS A 168 -2.61 21.88 -2.04
C LYS A 168 -2.81 23.03 -3.02
N LEU A 169 -3.75 23.93 -2.75
CA LEU A 169 -3.99 25.09 -3.62
C LEU A 169 -2.77 26.03 -3.65
N GLY A 170 -2.11 26.22 -2.51
CA GLY A 170 -0.84 26.95 -2.43
C GLY A 170 0.26 26.32 -3.28
N TYR A 171 0.37 24.99 -3.31
CA TYR A 171 1.32 24.30 -4.19
C TYR A 171 0.99 24.50 -5.67
N ASP A 172 -0.25 24.21 -6.06
CA ASP A 172 -0.66 24.26 -7.47
C ASP A 172 -0.69 25.69 -8.05
N VAL A 173 -0.90 26.72 -7.23
CA VAL A 173 -0.96 28.13 -7.66
C VAL A 173 0.38 28.86 -7.47
N LEU A 174 1.03 28.75 -6.31
CA LEU A 174 2.22 29.55 -5.98
C LEU A 174 3.53 28.86 -6.35
N SER A 175 3.62 27.53 -6.21
CA SER A 175 4.85 26.79 -6.51
C SER A 175 4.90 26.29 -7.96
N MET A 176 3.84 25.63 -8.42
CA MET A 176 3.86 24.91 -9.71
C MET A 176 3.72 25.81 -10.93
N ILE A 177 3.17 27.03 -10.82
CA ILE A 177 3.11 27.97 -11.95
C ILE A 177 4.51 28.51 -12.26
N ASP A 178 5.18 29.09 -11.27
CA ASP A 178 6.51 29.69 -11.46
C ASP A 178 7.58 28.62 -11.74
N SER A 179 7.47 27.43 -11.12
CA SER A 179 8.35 26.29 -11.43
C SER A 179 8.19 25.82 -12.88
N ASN A 180 6.97 25.85 -13.44
CA ASN A 180 6.72 25.58 -14.86
C ASN A 180 7.35 26.65 -15.77
N VAL A 181 7.30 27.93 -15.38
CA VAL A 181 7.92 29.03 -16.15
C VAL A 181 9.45 28.87 -16.19
N HIS A 182 10.09 28.62 -15.03
CA HIS A 182 11.54 28.39 -14.97
C HIS A 182 11.95 27.12 -15.74
N ALA A 183 11.17 26.03 -15.64
CA ALA A 183 11.44 24.81 -16.39
C ALA A 183 11.28 25.02 -17.91
N ARG A 184 10.23 25.70 -18.39
CA ARG A 184 10.07 26.01 -19.83
C ARG A 184 11.15 26.94 -20.35
N HIS A 185 11.60 27.91 -19.55
CA HIS A 185 12.74 28.76 -19.92
C HIS A 185 14.03 27.93 -20.07
N PHE A 186 14.28 26.99 -19.15
CA PHE A 186 15.49 26.18 -19.19
C PHE A 186 15.47 25.06 -20.23
N PHE A 187 14.39 24.29 -20.37
CA PHE A 187 14.33 23.13 -21.28
C PHE A 187 13.89 23.51 -22.70
N GLY A 188 12.87 24.36 -22.82
CA GLY A 188 12.21 24.74 -24.08
C GLY A 188 10.71 24.95 -23.89
N ALA A 189 10.08 25.71 -24.80
CA ALA A 189 8.65 26.01 -24.72
C ALA A 189 7.76 24.76 -24.82
N ASP A 190 8.20 23.76 -25.58
CA ASP A 190 7.48 22.51 -25.83
C ASP A 190 7.45 21.55 -24.63
N LEU A 191 8.09 21.90 -23.51
CA LEU A 191 8.06 21.09 -22.28
C LEU A 191 6.60 20.92 -21.79
N PRO A 192 6.13 19.68 -21.56
CA PRO A 192 4.85 19.41 -20.91
C PRO A 192 4.74 20.08 -19.54
N ASP A 193 3.52 20.25 -19.02
CA ASP A 193 3.39 20.83 -17.68
C ASP A 193 4.07 19.92 -16.64
N LEU A 194 4.76 20.50 -15.66
CA LEU A 194 5.41 19.73 -14.60
C LEU A 194 4.44 18.80 -13.86
N ARG A 195 3.14 19.12 -13.80
CA ARG A 195 2.09 18.22 -13.28
C ARG A 195 1.93 16.96 -14.12
N ASP A 196 2.02 17.06 -15.45
CA ASP A 196 1.96 15.92 -16.35
C ASP A 196 3.24 15.08 -16.29
N LEU A 197 4.40 15.71 -16.10
CA LEU A 197 5.66 15.01 -15.85
C LEU A 197 5.63 14.29 -14.49
N ALA A 198 5.09 14.92 -13.45
CA ALA A 198 4.92 14.32 -12.13
C ALA A 198 3.99 13.09 -12.16
N LYS A 199 2.85 13.18 -12.87
CA LYS A 199 1.97 12.02 -13.15
C LYS A 199 2.64 10.91 -13.97
N ASN A 200 3.76 11.19 -14.64
CA ASN A 200 4.55 10.22 -15.41
C ASN A 200 5.78 9.64 -14.68
N VAL A 201 6.05 10.06 -13.44
CA VAL A 201 7.01 9.37 -12.57
C VAL A 201 6.59 7.91 -12.38
N SER A 202 7.56 6.99 -12.51
CA SER A 202 7.29 5.55 -12.49
C SER A 202 7.23 4.95 -11.09
N LEU A 203 7.91 5.55 -10.12
CA LEU A 203 8.06 5.03 -8.76
C LEU A 203 8.45 6.15 -7.79
N PHE A 204 7.85 6.14 -6.60
CA PHE A 204 8.19 7.01 -5.48
C PHE A 204 8.74 6.15 -4.33
N LEU A 205 10.02 6.32 -4.03
CA LEU A 205 10.70 5.75 -2.87
C LEU A 205 10.65 6.75 -1.72
N VAL A 206 10.03 6.41 -0.60
CA VAL A 206 9.76 7.37 0.48
C VAL A 206 10.38 6.93 1.80
N ASN A 207 11.00 7.88 2.52
CA ASN A 207 11.62 7.67 3.84
C ASN A 207 10.57 7.56 4.96
N SER A 208 9.56 6.73 4.76
CA SER A 208 8.48 6.43 5.71
C SER A 208 8.49 4.94 6.08
N HIS A 209 7.97 4.63 7.28
CA HIS A 209 7.63 3.27 7.69
C HIS A 209 6.47 3.31 8.70
N PHE A 210 5.55 2.36 8.58
CA PHE A 210 4.40 2.19 9.47
C PHE A 210 4.74 1.97 10.95
N SER A 211 5.92 1.45 11.29
CA SER A 211 6.29 1.31 12.71
C SER A 211 6.54 2.66 13.37
N VAL A 212 7.08 3.64 12.63
CA VAL A 212 7.24 5.04 13.06
C VAL A 212 5.88 5.73 13.02
N HIS A 213 5.26 5.71 11.84
CA HIS A 213 4.17 6.61 11.51
C HIS A 213 2.80 5.98 11.61
N ILE A 214 1.79 6.83 11.79
CA ILE A 214 0.43 6.60 11.32
C ILE A 214 0.24 7.49 9.88
N SER A 215 0.90 6.36 9.18
CA SER A 215 1.50 5.90 7.80
C SER A 215 0.62 5.49 6.52
N ARG A 216 0.88 4.50 5.61
CA ARG A 216 0.19 4.43 4.25
C ARG A 216 -0.89 3.32 3.91
N PRO A 217 -2.11 3.59 3.33
CA PRO A 217 -2.36 3.29 1.92
C PRO A 217 -1.36 3.90 1.00
N THR A 218 -0.68 2.98 0.36
CA THR A 218 0.17 3.16 -0.80
C THR A 218 -0.64 2.74 -2.03
N VAL A 219 0.01 2.87 -3.17
CA VAL A 219 -0.31 2.20 -4.44
C VAL A 219 0.97 1.49 -4.90
N PRO A 220 0.94 0.57 -5.88
CA PRO A 220 2.13 -0.19 -6.24
C PRO A 220 3.34 0.66 -6.70
N ASN A 221 3.15 1.90 -7.18
CA ASN A 221 4.27 2.82 -7.48
C ASN A 221 4.73 3.68 -6.28
N PHE A 222 4.31 3.36 -5.05
CA PHE A 222 4.76 3.98 -3.81
C PHE A 222 5.39 2.90 -2.91
N VAL A 223 6.67 3.06 -2.55
CA VAL A 223 7.42 2.07 -1.75
C VAL A 223 8.09 2.73 -0.53
N GLU A 224 7.82 2.18 0.65
CA GLU A 224 8.40 2.60 1.92
C GLU A 224 9.83 2.02 2.07
N VAL A 225 10.84 2.91 2.10
CA VAL A 225 12.27 2.55 2.21
C VAL A 225 12.97 3.21 3.41
N ALA A 226 12.22 3.56 4.46
CA ALA A 226 12.83 4.21 5.61
C ALA A 226 13.95 3.35 6.25
N GLY A 227 15.06 4.01 6.55
CA GLY A 227 16.29 3.37 6.98
C GLY A 227 17.28 3.05 5.86
N VAL A 228 17.03 3.43 4.60
CA VAL A 228 18.00 3.22 3.49
C VAL A 228 19.34 3.97 3.68
N HIS A 229 19.43 4.92 4.60
CA HIS A 229 20.68 5.54 5.03
C HIS A 229 21.40 4.81 6.17
N ILE A 230 20.76 3.84 6.80
CA ILE A 230 21.29 3.09 7.95
C ILE A 230 22.16 1.95 7.43
N ASN A 231 23.46 2.04 7.71
CA ASN A 231 24.41 0.97 7.44
C ASN A 231 24.77 0.26 8.76
N GLU A 232 24.34 -0.99 8.90
CA GLU A 232 24.64 -1.78 10.11
C GLU A 232 26.14 -2.11 10.25
N ASN A 233 26.90 -2.12 9.14
CA ASN A 233 28.36 -2.21 9.14
C ASN A 233 29.00 -0.84 9.44
N TYR A 234 28.66 -0.25 10.59
CA TYR A 234 29.36 0.91 11.14
C TYR A 234 30.52 0.48 12.05
N THR A 235 31.50 1.36 12.25
CA THR A 235 32.58 1.14 13.22
C THR A 235 32.90 2.44 13.92
N LEU A 236 32.70 2.49 15.24
CA LEU A 236 33.13 3.61 16.05
C LEU A 236 34.66 3.65 16.11
N SER A 237 35.26 4.83 15.94
CA SER A 237 36.69 5.02 16.23
C SER A 237 36.96 4.84 17.73
N LYS A 238 38.20 4.49 18.09
CA LYS A 238 38.62 4.32 19.50
C LYS A 238 38.21 5.52 20.37
N TYR A 239 38.36 6.73 19.85
CA TYR A 239 37.96 7.98 20.50
C TYR A 239 36.48 7.99 20.93
N PHE A 240 35.55 7.56 20.06
CA PHE A 240 34.14 7.49 20.42
C PHE A 240 33.82 6.29 21.31
N GLN A 241 34.48 5.15 21.12
CA GLN A 241 34.37 4.00 22.05
C GLN A 241 34.81 4.36 23.48
N GLU A 242 35.85 5.18 23.62
CA GLU A 242 36.34 5.70 24.91
C GLU A 242 35.44 6.80 25.44
N SER A 243 34.96 7.72 24.59
CA SER A 243 34.02 8.78 24.98
C SER A 243 32.66 8.24 25.45
N LEU A 244 32.27 7.03 25.03
CA LEU A 244 31.04 6.35 25.45
C LEU A 244 31.21 5.53 26.74
N LYS A 245 32.42 5.38 27.27
CA LYS A 245 32.65 4.84 28.63
C LYS A 245 32.35 5.92 29.67
N THR A 246 31.73 5.51 30.76
CA THR A 246 31.40 6.35 31.91
C THR A 246 31.08 5.47 33.11
N ASP A 247 31.40 5.95 34.30
CA ASP A 247 31.02 5.32 35.58
C ASP A 247 29.65 5.83 36.09
N LEU A 248 28.99 6.70 35.30
CA LEU A 248 27.63 7.19 35.52
C LEU A 248 26.58 6.21 34.95
N ASN A 249 25.29 6.44 35.23
CA ASN A 249 24.19 5.53 34.89
C ASN A 249 24.01 5.28 33.37
N GLY A 250 24.66 6.09 32.53
CA GLY A 250 24.72 5.91 31.09
C GLY A 250 25.10 7.20 30.36
N VAL A 251 24.81 7.21 29.06
CA VAL A 251 25.02 8.33 28.17
C VAL A 251 23.68 8.86 27.64
N ILE A 252 23.52 10.17 27.64
CA ILE A 252 22.46 10.88 26.91
C ILE A 252 23.15 11.52 25.70
N TYR A 253 22.68 11.21 24.49
CA TYR A 253 23.21 11.79 23.25
C TYR A 253 22.28 12.92 22.78
N LEU A 254 22.86 14.02 22.30
CA LEU A 254 22.16 15.29 22.08
C LEU A 254 22.57 15.91 20.73
N SER A 255 21.62 15.99 19.79
CA SER A 255 21.86 16.51 18.42
C SER A 255 20.58 17.04 17.76
N PHE A 256 20.62 18.32 17.39
CA PHE A 256 19.57 19.01 16.62
C PHE A 256 19.80 18.94 15.09
N GLY A 257 20.49 17.89 14.61
CA GLY A 257 20.72 17.66 13.19
C GLY A 257 21.95 18.41 12.64
N SER A 258 21.89 18.87 11.39
CA SER A 258 23.01 19.54 10.69
C SER A 258 22.73 20.98 10.26
N MET A 259 21.48 21.45 10.35
CA MET A 259 21.08 22.81 9.95
C MET A 259 20.85 23.72 11.14
N LEU A 260 20.36 23.19 12.27
CA LEU A 260 20.15 23.96 13.50
C LEU A 260 21.45 24.05 14.29
N MET A 261 21.98 25.26 14.45
CA MET A 261 23.10 25.52 15.36
C MET A 261 22.59 25.72 16.79
N THR A 262 22.84 24.73 17.67
CA THR A 262 22.47 24.83 19.10
C THR A 262 23.13 26.02 19.81
N GLU A 263 24.30 26.42 19.31
CA GLU A 263 25.11 27.52 19.80
C GLU A 263 24.45 28.89 19.50
N SER A 264 23.43 28.93 18.62
CA SER A 264 22.61 30.12 18.37
C SER A 264 21.28 30.13 19.17
N PHE A 265 21.11 29.25 20.16
CA PHE A 265 19.94 29.33 21.05
C PHE A 265 20.07 30.55 21.98
N PRO A 266 18.95 31.20 22.37
CA PRO A 266 18.94 32.19 23.45
C PRO A 266 19.59 31.65 24.73
N VAL A 267 20.42 32.47 25.37
CA VAL A 267 21.26 32.12 26.54
C VAL A 267 20.45 31.41 27.64
N GLU A 268 19.23 31.87 27.94
CA GLU A 268 18.39 31.28 28.98
C GLU A 268 17.91 29.86 28.65
N LYS A 269 17.68 29.54 27.36
CA LYS A 269 17.34 28.17 26.92
C LYS A 269 18.55 27.24 27.04
N ILE A 270 19.75 27.75 26.76
CA ILE A 270 21.01 27.01 26.96
C ILE A 270 21.24 26.75 28.46
N ARG A 271 20.99 27.73 29.33
CA ARG A 271 21.02 27.55 30.79
C ARG A 271 20.00 26.53 31.28
N GLY A 272 18.76 26.57 30.79
CA GLY A 272 17.72 25.57 31.13
C GLY A 272 18.17 24.14 30.81
N LEU A 273 18.74 23.92 29.63
CA LEU A 273 19.35 22.63 29.26
C LEU A 273 20.54 22.28 30.18
N PHE A 274 21.45 23.21 30.43
CA PHE A 274 22.63 22.99 31.27
C PHE A 274 22.25 22.60 32.70
N GLU A 275 21.31 23.29 33.35
CA GLU A 275 20.90 22.99 34.73
C GLU A 275 20.11 21.69 34.84
N ALA A 276 19.24 21.37 33.88
CA ALA A 276 18.56 20.06 33.84
C ALA A 276 19.59 18.92 33.69
N PHE A 277 20.56 19.07 32.78
CA PHE A 277 21.62 18.08 32.61
C PHE A 277 22.61 18.03 33.78
N ARG A 278 22.80 19.12 34.53
CA ARG A 278 23.64 19.17 35.76
C ARG A 278 23.07 18.29 36.88
N LYS A 279 21.74 18.11 36.92
CA LYS A 279 21.04 17.34 37.98
C LYS A 279 20.96 15.84 37.75
N VAL A 280 21.11 15.36 36.50
CA VAL A 280 20.97 13.92 36.19
C VAL A 280 22.33 13.19 36.25
N PRO A 281 22.42 11.98 36.86
CA PRO A 281 23.66 11.21 37.00
C PRO A 281 24.03 10.45 35.71
N TYR A 282 24.14 11.18 34.61
CA TYR A 282 24.42 10.68 33.25
C TYR A 282 25.46 11.54 32.55
N LYS A 283 26.27 10.95 31.67
CA LYS A 283 27.18 11.69 30.79
C LYS A 283 26.42 12.21 29.57
N ILE A 284 26.58 13.47 29.22
CA ILE A 284 25.98 14.04 28.01
C ILE A 284 27.02 14.08 26.89
N LEU A 285 26.67 13.55 25.72
CA LEU A 285 27.41 13.75 24.46
C LEU A 285 26.64 14.73 23.58
N TRP A 286 27.05 16.00 23.59
CA TRP A 286 26.42 17.09 22.82
C TRP A 286 27.16 17.31 21.50
N LYS A 287 26.48 17.11 20.38
CA LYS A 287 27.00 17.44 19.06
C LYS A 287 26.91 18.96 18.79
N ALA A 288 27.89 19.72 19.25
CA ALA A 288 28.02 21.17 19.05
C ALA A 288 29.48 21.64 19.19
N ASN A 289 29.82 22.81 18.64
CA ASN A 289 31.13 23.41 18.84
C ASN A 289 31.16 24.26 20.12
N LYS A 290 31.87 23.80 21.15
CA LYS A 290 32.04 24.50 22.45
C LYS A 290 32.52 25.94 22.31
N GLU A 291 33.36 26.26 21.32
CA GLU A 291 33.94 27.59 21.11
C GLU A 291 32.94 28.62 20.57
N LYS A 292 31.82 28.17 19.99
CA LYS A 292 30.77 29.04 19.44
C LYS A 292 29.73 29.47 20.47
N PHE A 293 29.70 28.86 21.65
CA PHE A 293 28.77 29.23 22.72
C PHE A 293 29.10 30.61 23.31
N PRO A 294 28.08 31.33 23.84
CA PRO A 294 28.29 32.57 24.61
C PRO A 294 29.30 32.41 25.74
N LYS A 295 30.30 33.30 25.81
CA LYS A 295 31.46 33.22 26.73
C LYS A 295 31.12 33.38 28.23
N ASN A 296 29.86 33.66 28.55
CA ASN A 296 29.33 33.89 29.90
C ASN A 296 28.48 32.72 30.43
N LEU A 297 28.73 31.51 29.91
CA LEU A 297 28.09 30.26 30.32
C LEU A 297 29.03 29.43 31.19
N ASP A 298 28.51 28.93 32.32
CA ASP A 298 29.14 27.88 33.12
C ASP A 298 28.79 26.51 32.52
N PHE A 299 29.78 25.73 32.10
CA PHE A 299 29.56 24.47 31.40
C PHE A 299 29.53 23.29 32.39
N PRO A 300 28.42 22.54 32.51
CA PRO A 300 28.34 21.41 33.44
C PRO A 300 29.40 20.33 33.16
N PRO A 301 30.05 19.77 34.19
CA PRO A 301 31.23 18.91 34.04
C PRO A 301 30.92 17.54 33.43
N ASN A 302 29.64 17.14 33.37
CA ASN A 302 29.19 15.90 32.75
C ASN A 302 28.91 16.01 31.23
N ILE A 303 29.09 17.20 30.62
CA ILE A 303 28.86 17.41 29.18
C ILE A 303 30.19 17.42 28.39
N GLN A 304 30.31 16.47 27.45
CA GLN A 304 31.34 16.48 26.40
C GLN A 304 30.74 17.02 25.10
N PHE A 305 31.45 17.94 24.45
CA PHE A 305 31.02 18.62 23.22
C PHE A 305 31.90 18.19 22.05
N GLU A 306 31.29 17.83 20.90
CA GLU A 306 32.02 17.56 19.65
C GLU A 306 31.33 18.22 18.46
N PRO A 307 32.04 18.87 17.52
CA PRO A 307 31.44 19.51 16.35
C PRO A 307 30.86 18.49 15.35
N TRP A 308 31.31 17.24 15.38
CA TRP A 308 30.79 16.14 14.56
C TRP A 308 30.83 14.82 15.34
N MET A 309 29.81 13.99 15.18
CA MET A 309 29.67 12.70 15.86
C MET A 309 29.11 11.62 14.92
N PRO A 310 29.57 10.35 15.01
CA PRO A 310 29.05 9.22 14.22
C PRO A 310 27.71 8.73 14.78
N GLN A 311 26.65 9.52 14.55
CA GLN A 311 25.35 9.43 15.23
C GLN A 311 24.78 8.00 15.37
N LEU A 312 24.59 7.27 14.26
CA LEU A 312 24.07 5.89 14.28
C LEU A 312 24.89 4.96 15.21
N GLY A 313 26.22 5.07 15.17
CA GLY A 313 27.10 4.22 15.98
C GLY A 313 27.08 4.57 17.46
N ILE A 314 26.84 5.85 17.80
CA ILE A 314 26.60 6.30 19.18
C ILE A 314 25.24 5.80 19.67
N LEU A 315 24.18 6.02 18.90
CA LEU A 315 22.81 5.60 19.24
C LEU A 315 22.71 4.09 19.48
N CYS A 316 23.40 3.29 18.68
CA CYS A 316 23.40 1.82 18.83
C CYS A 316 24.43 1.31 19.85
N HIS A 317 25.06 2.18 20.65
CA HIS A 317 25.98 1.77 21.72
C HIS A 317 25.22 1.51 23.04
N PRO A 318 25.42 0.36 23.74
CA PRO A 318 24.60 -0.04 24.89
C PRO A 318 24.51 0.94 26.07
N ASN A 319 25.48 1.85 26.18
CA ASN A 319 25.49 2.88 27.24
C ASN A 319 24.54 4.05 26.94
N VAL A 320 24.12 4.28 25.69
CA VAL A 320 23.18 5.36 25.36
C VAL A 320 21.77 4.99 25.81
N LYS A 321 21.12 5.89 26.56
CA LYS A 321 19.79 5.69 27.15
C LYS A 321 18.70 6.58 26.55
N VAL A 322 19.03 7.82 26.21
CA VAL A 322 18.10 8.78 25.60
C VAL A 322 18.78 9.52 24.46
N PHE A 323 18.04 9.75 23.39
CA PHE A 323 18.40 10.68 22.32
C PHE A 323 17.61 11.98 22.46
N VAL A 324 18.27 13.07 22.82
CA VAL A 324 17.68 14.41 22.81
C VAL A 324 17.84 15.01 21.42
N SER A 325 16.73 15.34 20.76
CA SER A 325 16.76 15.76 19.36
C SER A 325 15.64 16.70 18.94
N HIS A 326 15.92 17.51 17.92
CA HIS A 326 14.89 18.19 17.13
C HIS A 326 13.83 17.25 16.52
N GLY A 327 14.11 15.95 16.35
CA GLY A 327 13.13 14.98 15.82
C GLY A 327 13.03 14.89 14.28
N GLY A 328 13.95 15.52 13.54
CA GLY A 328 14.00 15.42 12.08
C GLY A 328 14.22 13.97 11.58
N MET A 329 13.49 13.58 10.52
CA MET A 329 13.25 12.20 10.09
C MET A 329 14.44 11.22 10.24
N MET A 330 15.60 11.51 9.64
CA MET A 330 16.73 10.57 9.61
C MET A 330 17.27 10.20 11.00
N GLY A 331 17.29 11.15 11.95
CA GLY A 331 17.75 10.89 13.32
C GLY A 331 16.73 10.09 14.13
N THR A 332 15.44 10.38 13.94
CA THR A 332 14.33 9.61 14.52
C THR A 332 14.36 8.15 14.06
N LEU A 333 14.65 7.91 12.78
CA LEU A 333 14.83 6.57 12.22
C LEU A 333 16.07 5.84 12.74
N GLU A 334 17.19 6.53 12.95
CA GLU A 334 18.40 5.96 13.54
C GLU A 334 18.18 5.55 15.01
N ALA A 335 17.55 6.41 15.81
CA ALA A 335 17.24 6.11 17.21
C ALA A 335 16.22 4.97 17.33
N LEU A 336 15.19 4.95 16.48
CA LEU A 336 14.25 3.83 16.38
C LEU A 336 14.97 2.53 16.00
N ASN A 337 15.88 2.54 15.02
CA ASN A 337 16.64 1.36 14.63
C ASN A 337 17.47 0.81 15.80
N CYS A 338 18.12 1.69 16.56
CA CYS A 338 18.90 1.33 17.73
C CYS A 338 18.05 0.97 18.97
N GLY A 339 16.78 1.36 19.01
CA GLY A 339 15.88 1.14 20.14
C GLY A 339 16.08 2.12 21.30
N VAL A 340 16.43 3.37 20.98
CA VAL A 340 16.68 4.44 21.95
C VAL A 340 15.48 5.39 22.03
N PRO A 341 14.87 5.62 23.21
CA PRO A 341 13.84 6.63 23.42
C PRO A 341 14.30 8.06 23.12
N ILE A 342 13.36 8.91 22.69
CA ILE A 342 13.66 10.27 22.21
C ILE A 342 13.09 11.35 23.14
N LEU A 343 13.91 12.31 23.56
CA LEU A 343 13.43 13.60 24.08
C LEU A 343 13.33 14.57 22.90
N GLY A 344 12.10 14.83 22.44
CA GLY A 344 11.82 15.73 21.33
C GLY A 344 11.88 17.20 21.76
N ILE A 345 12.62 18.00 21.01
CA ILE A 345 12.59 19.47 21.11
C ILE A 345 12.35 20.03 19.70
N PRO A 346 11.14 19.83 19.13
CA PRO A 346 10.85 20.20 17.75
C PRO A 346 10.85 21.71 17.56
N VAL A 347 11.43 22.18 16.45
CA VAL A 347 11.57 23.62 16.14
C VAL A 347 10.70 24.01 14.95
N PHE A 348 10.67 23.23 13.86
CA PHE A 348 9.87 23.55 12.67
C PHE A 348 9.55 22.32 11.80
N ALA A 349 8.54 22.44 10.93
CA ALA A 349 8.16 21.44 9.93
C ALA A 349 7.93 20.02 10.49
N ASP A 350 8.59 19.00 9.92
CA ASP A 350 8.34 17.56 10.13
C ASP A 350 8.52 17.11 11.57
N GLN A 351 9.46 17.76 12.25
CA GLN A 351 9.88 17.54 13.63
C GLN A 351 8.70 17.39 14.59
N MET A 352 7.67 18.24 14.45
CA MET A 352 6.50 18.27 15.32
C MET A 352 5.67 16.98 15.20
N LEU A 353 5.31 16.58 13.97
CA LEU A 353 4.52 15.37 13.71
C LEU A 353 5.33 14.09 13.98
N ASN A 354 6.64 14.08 13.67
CA ASN A 354 7.51 12.96 13.96
C ASN A 354 7.55 12.66 15.47
N ILE A 355 7.76 13.71 16.29
CA ILE A 355 7.85 13.58 17.74
C ILE A 355 6.49 13.22 18.36
N GLU A 356 5.40 13.89 17.98
CA GLU A 356 4.05 13.56 18.48
C GLU A 356 3.68 12.09 18.18
N THR A 357 3.98 11.60 16.98
CA THR A 357 3.68 10.20 16.63
C THR A 357 4.53 9.19 17.41
N ASN A 358 5.77 9.54 17.79
CA ASN A 358 6.59 8.72 18.67
C ASN A 358 6.13 8.79 20.14
N ALA A 359 5.70 9.96 20.61
CA ALA A 359 5.16 10.15 21.95
C ALA A 359 3.84 9.38 22.15
N ALA A 360 2.93 9.44 21.18
CA ALA A 360 1.69 8.65 21.15
C ALA A 360 1.92 7.12 21.17
N LYS A 361 3.11 6.66 20.75
CA LYS A 361 3.54 5.25 20.81
C LYS A 361 4.39 4.91 22.04
N GLY A 362 4.56 5.87 22.98
CA GLY A 362 5.40 5.68 24.17
C GLY A 362 6.89 5.48 23.85
N LEU A 363 7.37 6.08 22.75
CA LEU A 363 8.76 6.06 22.30
C LEU A 363 9.50 7.38 22.60
N ALA A 364 8.75 8.42 22.95
CA ALA A 364 9.27 9.76 23.18
C ALA A 364 8.49 10.54 24.26
N THR A 365 9.13 11.57 24.80
CA THR A 365 8.51 12.73 25.45
C THR A 365 8.95 13.98 24.68
N TYR A 366 8.36 15.16 24.95
CA TYR A 366 8.80 16.38 24.28
C TYR A 366 8.60 17.67 25.07
N VAL A 367 9.38 18.68 24.70
CA VAL A 367 9.30 20.05 25.21
C VAL A 367 9.21 20.99 24.00
N SER A 368 8.25 21.92 24.01
CA SER A 368 8.19 22.98 22.99
C SER A 368 9.46 23.81 23.04
N TYR A 369 10.05 24.17 21.89
CA TYR A 369 11.20 25.06 21.81
C TYR A 369 11.01 26.35 22.64
N ASP A 370 9.80 26.91 22.65
CA ASP A 370 9.48 28.12 23.41
C ASP A 370 9.58 27.92 24.92
N ASN A 371 9.28 26.72 25.42
CA ASN A 371 9.22 26.41 26.85
C ASN A 371 10.46 25.66 27.38
N ILE A 372 11.62 25.73 26.72
CA ILE A 372 12.87 25.14 27.24
C ILE A 372 13.28 25.87 28.54
N THR A 373 13.11 25.19 29.67
CA THR A 373 13.54 25.59 31.02
C THR A 373 14.20 24.40 31.71
N GLU A 374 14.77 24.59 32.91
CA GLU A 374 15.29 23.46 33.70
C GLU A 374 14.17 22.46 34.07
N GLU A 375 13.04 23.00 34.52
CA GLU A 375 11.87 22.25 34.97
C GLU A 375 11.27 21.41 33.83
N SER A 376 10.93 22.02 32.69
CA SER A 376 10.28 21.32 31.58
C SER A 376 11.16 20.25 30.93
N ILE A 377 12.48 20.50 30.84
CA ILE A 377 13.44 19.49 30.36
C ILE A 377 13.53 18.35 31.38
N SER A 378 13.52 18.63 32.67
CA SER A 378 13.54 17.59 33.72
C SER A 378 12.27 16.74 33.73
N GLU A 379 11.09 17.38 33.69
CA GLU A 379 9.78 16.72 33.60
C GLU A 379 9.66 15.78 32.40
N ALA A 380 10.20 16.18 31.25
CA ALA A 380 10.19 15.35 30.04
C ALA A 380 11.31 14.28 30.02
N LEU A 381 12.49 14.57 30.58
CA LEU A 381 13.65 13.68 30.54
C LEU A 381 13.59 12.55 31.57
N ILE A 382 13.16 12.84 32.81
CA ILE A 382 13.17 11.86 33.91
C ILE A 382 12.32 10.62 33.58
N PRO A 383 11.10 10.72 33.03
CA PRO A 383 10.33 9.54 32.60
C PRO A 383 11.06 8.66 31.59
N LEU A 384 11.83 9.23 30.65
CA LEU A 384 12.61 8.45 29.68
C LEU A 384 13.78 7.68 30.30
N LEU A 385 14.26 8.13 31.47
CA LEU A 385 15.39 7.54 32.19
C LEU A 385 14.94 6.54 33.27
N GLU A 386 13.77 6.74 33.87
CA GLU A 386 13.30 5.99 35.05
C GLU A 386 12.13 5.03 34.76
N ASP A 387 11.26 5.33 33.77
CA ASP A 387 10.16 4.43 33.42
C ASP A 387 10.59 3.40 32.37
N PRO A 388 10.72 2.11 32.73
CA PRO A 388 11.21 1.07 31.83
C PRO A 388 10.28 0.83 30.62
N ARG A 389 9.03 1.36 30.63
CA ARG A 389 8.13 1.29 29.48
C ARG A 389 8.73 1.98 28.25
N TYR A 390 9.44 3.10 28.39
CA TYR A 390 10.03 3.78 27.23
C TYR A 390 11.13 2.94 26.57
N GLU A 391 12.08 2.39 27.34
CA GLU A 391 13.12 1.50 26.78
C GLU A 391 12.49 0.21 26.21
N HIS A 392 11.47 -0.34 26.87
CA HIS A 392 10.75 -1.52 26.39
C HIS A 392 10.05 -1.26 25.04
N ASN A 393 9.30 -0.16 24.93
CA ASN A 393 8.60 0.23 23.71
C ASN A 393 9.59 0.54 22.58
N ALA A 394 10.67 1.26 22.86
CA ALA A 394 11.72 1.55 21.88
C ALA A 394 12.39 0.27 21.36
N ARG A 395 12.67 -0.71 22.23
CA ARG A 395 13.18 -2.04 21.85
C ARG A 395 12.16 -2.88 21.05
N ILE A 396 10.86 -2.74 21.28
CA ILE A 396 9.80 -3.38 20.47
C ILE A 396 9.71 -2.71 19.09
N ALA A 397 9.59 -1.39 19.05
CA ALA A 397 9.47 -0.63 17.81
C ALA A 397 10.73 -0.76 16.94
N SER A 398 11.92 -0.91 17.55
CA SER A 398 13.18 -1.26 16.90
C SER A 398 13.19 -2.64 16.24
N LYS A 399 12.56 -3.65 16.87
CA LYS A 399 12.38 -4.98 16.25
C LYS A 399 11.41 -4.89 15.09
N LEU A 400 10.25 -4.26 15.30
CA LEU A 400 9.22 -4.06 14.27
C LEU A 400 9.72 -3.23 13.07
N PHE A 401 10.62 -2.27 13.30
CA PHE A 401 11.25 -1.48 12.22
C PHE A 401 12.21 -2.31 11.35
N ARG A 402 12.78 -3.40 11.90
CA ARG A 402 13.76 -4.26 11.23
C ARG A 402 13.19 -5.60 10.72
N ASP A 403 12.02 -6.00 11.20
CA ASP A 403 11.29 -7.21 10.78
C ASP A 403 10.65 -6.96 9.39
N ARG A 404 11.43 -7.20 8.34
CA ARG A 404 11.10 -6.97 6.92
C ARG A 404 11.62 -8.13 6.05
N PRO A 405 11.00 -8.42 4.89
CA PRO A 405 11.45 -9.52 4.01
C PRO A 405 12.75 -9.20 3.24
N ALA A 406 13.16 -7.94 3.17
CA ALA A 406 14.40 -7.47 2.55
C ALA A 406 14.90 -6.20 3.25
N THR A 407 16.18 -5.85 3.09
CA THR A 407 16.71 -4.60 3.66
C THR A 407 16.08 -3.37 2.97
N PRO A 408 16.05 -2.18 3.61
CA PRO A 408 15.57 -0.96 2.95
C PRO A 408 16.39 -0.60 1.70
N MET A 409 17.67 -0.98 1.68
CA MET A 409 18.56 -0.77 0.53
C MET A 409 18.24 -1.74 -0.61
N ASP A 410 18.14 -3.05 -0.34
CA ASP A 410 17.78 -4.03 -1.38
C ASP A 410 16.40 -3.75 -1.96
N THR A 411 15.45 -3.29 -1.13
CA THR A 411 14.13 -2.83 -1.56
C THR A 411 14.23 -1.63 -2.50
N ALA A 412 14.98 -0.59 -2.13
CA ALA A 412 15.17 0.60 -2.97
C ALA A 412 15.83 0.25 -4.31
N ILE A 413 16.91 -0.54 -4.27
CA ILE A 413 17.66 -0.96 -5.45
C ILE A 413 16.82 -1.85 -6.37
N TYR A 414 16.13 -2.86 -5.83
CA TYR A 414 15.26 -3.76 -6.61
C TYR A 414 14.25 -2.97 -7.44
N TRP A 415 13.59 -1.98 -6.84
CA TRP A 415 12.57 -1.20 -7.54
C TRP A 415 13.16 -0.13 -8.49
N ILE A 416 14.31 0.45 -8.17
CA ILE A 416 15.07 1.29 -9.13
C ILE A 416 15.43 0.49 -10.38
N GLU A 417 16.00 -0.70 -10.18
CA GLU A 417 16.35 -1.59 -11.28
C GLU A 417 15.12 -2.13 -12.01
N TYR A 418 14.00 -2.38 -11.32
CA TYR A 418 12.73 -2.76 -11.95
C TYR A 418 12.25 -1.69 -12.94
N VAL A 419 12.29 -0.41 -12.55
CA VAL A 419 11.93 0.71 -13.44
C VAL A 419 12.89 0.78 -14.62
N ALA A 420 14.20 0.55 -14.44
CA ALA A 420 15.16 0.49 -15.54
C ALA A 420 14.91 -0.71 -16.48
N ARG A 421 14.75 -1.93 -15.93
CA ARG A 421 14.48 -3.17 -16.67
C ARG A 421 13.24 -3.08 -17.56
N HIS A 422 12.16 -2.45 -17.07
CA HIS A 422 10.90 -2.31 -17.79
C HIS A 422 10.74 -0.99 -18.57
N ARG A 423 11.76 -0.12 -18.57
CA ARG A 423 11.74 1.24 -19.16
C ARG A 423 10.55 2.07 -18.68
N GLY A 424 10.40 2.12 -17.36
CA GLY A 424 9.26 2.72 -16.67
C GLY A 424 8.39 1.66 -16.00
N ALA A 425 7.45 2.11 -15.16
CA ALA A 425 6.55 1.23 -14.44
C ALA A 425 5.09 1.73 -14.50
N ARG A 426 4.64 2.06 -15.73
CA ARG A 426 3.32 2.68 -15.98
C ARG A 426 2.13 1.87 -15.44
N HIS A 427 2.30 0.56 -15.27
CA HIS A 427 1.33 -0.41 -14.73
C HIS A 427 1.26 -0.46 -13.19
N LEU A 428 2.23 0.13 -12.48
CA LEU A 428 2.19 0.28 -11.03
C LEU A 428 1.37 1.51 -10.60
N ARG A 429 1.19 2.49 -11.51
CA ARG A 429 0.46 3.73 -11.27
C ARG A 429 -1.04 3.49 -11.15
N SER A 430 -1.64 4.03 -10.10
CA SER A 430 -3.09 4.11 -9.94
C SER A 430 -3.73 4.91 -11.10
N PRO A 431 -4.89 4.52 -11.64
CA PRO A 431 -5.65 5.33 -12.61
C PRO A 431 -6.42 6.49 -11.93
N MET A 432 -6.16 6.74 -10.65
CA MET A 432 -6.85 7.72 -9.80
C MET A 432 -6.17 9.09 -9.81
N ASP A 433 -6.96 10.15 -9.94
CA ASP A 433 -6.66 11.46 -9.32
C ASP A 433 -7.27 11.54 -7.89
N THR A 434 -6.59 12.02 -6.84
CA THR A 434 -5.60 11.23 -6.06
C THR A 434 -5.82 11.36 -4.54
N ALA A 435 -5.04 10.64 -3.69
CA ALA A 435 -5.12 10.69 -2.21
C ALA A 435 -3.92 9.93 -1.45
N ILE A 436 -3.86 9.65 -0.10
CA ILE A 436 -2.80 9.10 0.87
C ILE A 436 -3.28 8.45 2.28
N TYR A 437 -2.83 7.27 2.86
CA TYR A 437 -2.72 6.85 4.37
C TYR A 437 -3.57 5.69 5.11
N TRP A 438 -3.28 4.75 6.12
CA TRP A 438 -2.16 4.04 6.93
C TRP A 438 -2.21 2.41 7.23
N ILE A 439 -1.41 1.44 7.91
CA ILE A 439 -0.21 1.06 8.88
C ILE A 439 0.44 -0.46 8.68
N GLU A 440 1.00 -1.56 9.41
CA GLU A 440 1.64 -2.25 10.69
C GLU A 440 2.15 -3.84 10.53
N TYR A 441 2.66 -4.75 11.51
CA TYR A 441 2.66 -6.34 11.57
C TYR A 441 3.40 -7.37 12.62
N VAL A 442 3.26 -8.77 12.55
CA VAL A 442 3.01 -9.90 13.63
C VAL A 442 3.64 -11.45 13.75
N ALA A 443 3.22 -12.75 13.30
CA ALA A 443 3.72 -14.29 13.53
C ALA A 443 3.32 -15.76 14.40
N ARG A 444 2.13 -16.34 14.94
CA ARG A 444 1.57 -17.81 15.09
C ARG A 444 -0.04 -18.08 14.84
N HIS A 445 -0.73 -19.30 14.91
CA HIS A 445 -1.78 -19.92 13.93
C HIS A 445 -3.15 -20.71 14.29
N ARG A 446 -4.13 -20.94 13.30
CA ARG A 446 -5.25 -22.01 13.04
C ARG A 446 -6.01 -21.78 11.67
N ALA A 447 -6.92 -22.64 11.14
CA ALA A 447 -7.75 -22.40 9.91
C ALA A 447 -9.19 -23.03 9.73
N ILE A 448 -10.10 -22.39 8.97
CA ILE A 448 -11.48 -22.83 8.58
C ILE A 448 -11.86 -22.39 7.14
N SER A 449 -12.45 -23.29 6.33
CA SER A 449 -13.00 -22.97 4.99
C SER A 449 -14.41 -23.57 4.77
N PRO A 450 -15.49 -22.76 4.85
CA PRO A 450 -16.88 -23.25 4.81
C PRO A 450 -17.42 -23.59 3.41
N PHE A 451 -16.82 -23.08 2.34
CA PHE A 451 -17.40 -23.10 0.99
C PHE A 451 -17.12 -24.40 0.22
N GLY A 452 -18.16 -24.98 -0.38
CA GLY A 452 -18.10 -26.25 -1.12
C GLY A 452 -17.48 -26.20 -2.53
N GLY A 453 -16.77 -25.12 -2.88
CA GLY A 453 -16.13 -24.93 -4.20
C GLY A 453 -14.66 -25.36 -4.21
N ARG A 454 -14.32 -26.36 -5.02
CA ARG A 454 -12.97 -26.99 -5.02
C ARG A 454 -11.84 -26.01 -5.38
N SER A 455 -12.08 -25.08 -6.29
CA SER A 455 -11.11 -24.04 -6.69
C SER A 455 -10.74 -23.11 -5.54
N HIS A 456 -11.72 -22.69 -4.72
CA HIS A 456 -11.48 -21.80 -3.58
C HIS A 456 -10.60 -22.50 -2.53
N TYR A 457 -10.90 -23.78 -2.25
CA TYR A 457 -10.10 -24.56 -1.31
C TYR A 457 -8.67 -24.84 -1.80
N ASN A 458 -8.43 -25.01 -3.10
CA ASN A 458 -7.07 -25.27 -3.63
C ASN A 458 -6.05 -24.17 -3.25
N ILE A 459 -6.45 -22.89 -3.21
CA ILE A 459 -5.59 -21.78 -2.73
C ILE A 459 -5.27 -21.98 -1.24
N ILE A 460 -6.31 -22.15 -0.42
CA ILE A 460 -6.18 -22.24 1.04
C ILE A 460 -5.37 -23.47 1.43
N ASP A 461 -5.64 -24.63 0.83
CA ASP A 461 -4.91 -25.89 1.04
C ASP A 461 -3.41 -25.76 0.75
N ARG A 462 -3.03 -25.04 -0.32
CA ARG A 462 -1.62 -24.80 -0.66
C ARG A 462 -0.91 -23.92 0.37
N LEU A 463 -1.57 -22.87 0.86
CA LEU A 463 -1.06 -22.04 1.97
C LEU A 463 -0.90 -22.89 3.24
N LEU A 464 -1.98 -23.57 3.67
CA LEU A 464 -2.01 -24.34 4.92
C LEU A 464 -0.99 -25.49 4.95
N LYS A 465 -0.79 -26.20 3.84
CA LYS A 465 0.24 -27.26 3.75
C LYS A 465 1.66 -26.71 3.82
N THR A 466 1.90 -25.53 3.27
CA THR A 466 3.22 -24.88 3.32
C THR A 466 3.53 -24.41 4.74
N LEU A 467 2.52 -23.91 5.47
CA LEU A 467 2.65 -23.59 6.89
C LEU A 467 2.89 -24.85 7.74
N ALA A 468 2.18 -25.95 7.48
CA ALA A 468 2.43 -27.22 8.15
C ALA A 468 3.87 -27.75 7.90
N ALA A 469 4.37 -27.63 6.67
CA ALA A 469 5.74 -27.98 6.31
C ALA A 469 6.79 -27.11 7.01
N ARG A 470 6.48 -25.83 7.29
CA ARG A 470 7.30 -24.90 8.09
C ARG A 470 7.18 -25.08 9.60
N GLY A 471 6.45 -26.11 10.06
CA GLY A 471 6.40 -26.52 11.46
C GLY A 471 5.18 -26.03 12.24
N HIS A 472 4.30 -25.24 11.63
CA HIS A 472 3.02 -24.85 12.25
C HIS A 472 2.09 -26.05 12.39
N GLU A 473 1.18 -26.02 13.37
CA GLU A 473 0.17 -27.05 13.56
C GLU A 473 -1.18 -26.56 13.05
N ILE A 474 -1.78 -27.32 12.13
CA ILE A 474 -2.96 -26.89 11.37
C ILE A 474 -4.13 -27.85 11.65
N ASP A 475 -5.15 -27.37 12.34
CA ASP A 475 -6.51 -27.91 12.21
C ASP A 475 -7.19 -27.22 11.02
N SER A 476 -7.63 -27.99 10.02
CA SER A 476 -8.19 -27.51 8.75
C SER A 476 -9.65 -27.97 8.58
N VAL A 477 -10.64 -27.10 8.86
CA VAL A 477 -12.06 -27.43 8.71
C VAL A 477 -12.50 -27.26 7.25
N ASN A 478 -12.83 -28.35 6.53
CA ASN A 478 -13.05 -28.31 5.08
C ASN A 478 -13.89 -29.46 4.48
N HIS A 479 -14.34 -29.31 3.23
CA HIS A 479 -15.15 -30.31 2.48
C HIS A 479 -14.33 -31.34 1.69
N PHE A 480 -13.01 -31.21 1.64
CA PHE A 480 -12.11 -31.86 0.69
C PHE A 480 -10.90 -32.55 1.36
N PRO A 481 -11.11 -33.38 2.40
CA PRO A 481 -10.03 -33.95 3.21
C PRO A 481 -9.01 -34.72 2.38
N THR A 482 -7.75 -34.66 2.81
CA THR A 482 -6.62 -35.25 2.08
C THR A 482 -6.67 -36.78 2.04
N LYS A 483 -6.26 -37.37 0.91
CA LYS A 483 -6.14 -38.83 0.76
C LYS A 483 -4.88 -39.41 1.43
N HIS A 484 -3.91 -38.57 1.72
CA HIS A 484 -2.61 -38.93 2.26
C HIS A 484 -2.31 -38.02 3.45
N PRO A 485 -2.16 -38.55 4.67
CA PRO A 485 -1.88 -37.75 5.86
C PRO A 485 -0.63 -36.89 5.68
N THR A 486 -0.77 -35.59 5.93
CA THR A 486 0.35 -34.64 5.85
C THR A 486 0.81 -34.32 7.28
N PRO A 487 2.11 -34.40 7.61
CA PRO A 487 2.60 -34.10 8.97
C PRO A 487 2.15 -32.70 9.44
N ARG A 488 1.75 -32.60 10.73
CA ARG A 488 1.20 -31.39 11.37
C ARG A 488 -0.09 -30.82 10.76
N TYR A 489 -0.72 -31.52 9.82
CA TYR A 489 -1.97 -31.11 9.16
C TYR A 489 -3.09 -32.09 9.51
N ASN A 490 -4.15 -31.59 10.15
CA ASN A 490 -5.30 -32.37 10.61
C ASN A 490 -6.57 -31.93 9.87
N ASP A 491 -7.13 -32.82 9.05
CA ASP A 491 -8.37 -32.58 8.30
C ASP A 491 -9.61 -32.78 9.17
N ILE A 492 -10.35 -31.70 9.43
CA ILE A 492 -11.65 -31.74 10.11
C ILE A 492 -12.75 -31.68 9.04
N SER A 493 -13.16 -32.87 8.57
CA SER A 493 -14.08 -33.00 7.44
C SER A 493 -15.51 -32.55 7.77
N ILE A 494 -15.96 -31.48 7.09
CA ILE A 494 -17.39 -31.07 6.99
C ILE A 494 -18.06 -31.57 5.70
N ARG A 495 -17.38 -32.44 4.95
CA ARG A 495 -17.87 -33.03 3.70
C ARG A 495 -19.24 -33.69 3.88
N GLY A 496 -20.22 -33.26 3.10
CA GLY A 496 -21.59 -33.80 3.12
C GLY A 496 -22.59 -32.96 3.91
N LEU A 497 -22.17 -31.93 4.66
CA LEU A 497 -23.09 -30.94 5.23
C LEU A 497 -23.73 -30.04 4.17
N LEU A 498 -23.09 -29.91 3.00
CA LEU A 498 -23.51 -29.07 1.87
C LEU A 498 -23.28 -29.82 0.54
N PRO A 499 -24.05 -29.52 -0.52
CA PRO A 499 -23.74 -29.97 -1.87
C PRO A 499 -22.35 -29.48 -2.31
N ILE A 500 -21.50 -30.40 -2.78
CA ILE A 500 -20.20 -30.05 -3.37
C ILE A 500 -20.45 -29.44 -4.75
N MET A 501 -19.88 -28.27 -5.03
CA MET A 501 -19.95 -27.65 -6.34
C MET A 501 -18.75 -28.09 -7.20
N GLN A 502 -18.89 -29.27 -7.79
CA GLN A 502 -17.92 -29.87 -8.71
C GLN A 502 -18.62 -30.68 -9.80
N ASN A 503 -18.34 -30.38 -11.07
CA ASN A 503 -18.86 -31.03 -12.27
C ASN A 503 -20.40 -31.27 -12.23
N ASN A 504 -21.18 -30.26 -11.81
CA ASN A 504 -22.63 -30.40 -11.57
C ASN A 504 -23.49 -29.17 -11.94
N LEU A 505 -22.92 -28.13 -12.54
CA LEU A 505 -23.70 -27.01 -13.09
C LEU A 505 -23.94 -27.20 -14.58
N THR A 506 -25.22 -27.22 -14.93
CA THR A 506 -25.73 -27.17 -16.30
C THR A 506 -26.04 -25.72 -16.68
N LEU A 507 -25.89 -25.40 -17.96
CA LEU A 507 -25.79 -24.00 -18.44
C LEU A 507 -27.10 -23.20 -18.34
N ASP A 508 -28.24 -23.92 -18.32
CA ASP A 508 -29.60 -23.42 -18.08
C ASP A 508 -29.79 -22.75 -16.70
N LYS A 509 -28.96 -23.08 -15.71
CA LYS A 509 -29.13 -22.63 -14.31
C LYS A 509 -28.35 -21.37 -13.95
N VAL A 510 -27.56 -20.84 -14.89
CA VAL A 510 -26.52 -19.83 -14.58
C VAL A 510 -26.46 -18.64 -15.55
N GLN A 511 -27.12 -18.70 -16.70
CA GLN A 511 -27.31 -17.50 -17.54
C GLN A 511 -28.40 -16.58 -16.98
N GLU A 512 -28.38 -15.32 -17.43
CA GLU A 512 -29.44 -14.31 -17.22
C GLU A 512 -29.63 -13.76 -15.79
N LEU A 513 -28.70 -14.04 -14.86
CA LEU A 513 -28.68 -13.39 -13.55
C LEU A 513 -28.31 -11.89 -13.66
N ASN A 514 -29.16 -11.01 -13.14
CA ASN A 514 -28.86 -9.59 -12.98
C ASN A 514 -27.95 -9.33 -11.76
N LEU A 515 -27.56 -8.07 -11.55
CA LEU A 515 -26.66 -7.65 -10.46
C LEU A 515 -27.15 -8.06 -9.06
N PHE A 516 -28.43 -7.86 -8.76
CA PHE A 516 -29.02 -8.21 -7.46
C PHE A 516 -29.10 -9.73 -7.26
N GLN A 517 -29.50 -10.46 -8.31
CA GLN A 517 -29.54 -11.93 -8.29
C GLN A 517 -28.13 -12.53 -8.13
N SER A 518 -27.11 -11.89 -8.72
CA SER A 518 -25.71 -12.29 -8.58
C SER A 518 -25.18 -12.07 -7.16
N PHE A 519 -25.54 -10.95 -6.52
CA PHE A 519 -25.23 -10.73 -5.10
C PHE A 519 -25.95 -11.73 -4.19
N ASP A 520 -27.27 -11.92 -4.35
CA ASP A 520 -28.03 -12.84 -3.51
C ASP A 520 -27.55 -14.29 -3.66
N LEU A 521 -27.28 -14.76 -4.88
CA LEU A 521 -26.74 -16.10 -5.12
C LEU A 521 -25.44 -16.34 -4.34
N ILE A 522 -24.50 -15.39 -4.35
CA ILE A 522 -23.26 -15.52 -3.57
C ILE A 522 -23.52 -15.40 -2.05
N ILE A 523 -24.39 -14.49 -1.62
CA ILE A 523 -24.75 -14.30 -0.21
C ILE A 523 -25.42 -15.55 0.39
N GLN A 524 -26.37 -16.18 -0.31
CA GLN A 524 -27.01 -17.41 0.20
C GLN A 524 -26.06 -18.61 0.07
N SER A 525 -25.56 -18.91 -1.15
CA SER A 525 -24.81 -20.16 -1.42
C SER A 525 -23.41 -20.22 -0.81
N ALA A 526 -22.78 -19.06 -0.59
CA ALA A 526 -21.41 -18.97 -0.08
C ALA A 526 -21.31 -18.16 1.23
N GLY A 527 -22.46 -17.83 1.84
CA GLY A 527 -22.56 -17.07 3.09
C GLY A 527 -23.53 -17.69 4.10
N VAL A 528 -24.82 -17.39 3.97
CA VAL A 528 -25.84 -17.72 4.98
C VAL A 528 -26.12 -19.22 5.08
N VAL A 529 -26.25 -19.93 3.96
CA VAL A 529 -26.52 -21.38 3.99
C VAL A 529 -25.32 -22.17 4.53
N PRO A 530 -24.06 -21.86 4.15
CA PRO A 530 -22.89 -22.45 4.81
C PRO A 530 -22.74 -22.08 6.29
N CYS A 531 -23.07 -20.85 6.68
CA CYS A 531 -23.09 -20.40 8.08
C CYS A 531 -23.97 -21.32 8.93
N GLU A 532 -25.24 -21.48 8.53
CA GLU A 532 -26.22 -22.27 9.26
C GLU A 532 -25.87 -23.76 9.29
N ALA A 533 -25.52 -24.35 8.13
CA ALA A 533 -25.18 -25.77 8.03
C ALA A 533 -23.94 -26.15 8.85
N ILE A 534 -22.96 -25.25 8.99
CA ILE A 534 -21.73 -25.52 9.75
C ILE A 534 -21.93 -25.26 11.24
N LEU A 535 -22.57 -24.15 11.64
CA LEU A 535 -22.76 -23.86 13.07
C LEU A 535 -23.77 -24.83 13.72
N ASN A 536 -24.75 -25.35 12.99
CA ASN A 536 -25.64 -26.42 13.46
C ASN A 536 -25.02 -27.83 13.36
N SER A 537 -23.72 -27.97 13.07
CA SER A 537 -23.07 -29.27 12.93
C SER A 537 -22.36 -29.74 14.20
N LYS A 538 -22.30 -31.07 14.38
CA LYS A 538 -21.48 -31.72 15.42
C LYS A 538 -20.00 -31.32 15.36
N VAL A 539 -19.50 -30.94 14.18
CA VAL A 539 -18.15 -30.40 14.04
C VAL A 539 -18.04 -29.07 14.79
N ALA A 540 -18.93 -28.11 14.55
CA ALA A 540 -18.90 -26.84 15.28
C ALA A 540 -19.02 -27.03 16.80
N GLU A 541 -19.89 -27.95 17.26
CA GLU A 541 -19.97 -28.30 18.70
C GLU A 541 -18.64 -28.82 19.26
N GLN A 542 -17.93 -29.69 18.51
CA GLN A 542 -16.60 -30.17 18.87
C GLN A 542 -15.55 -29.04 18.86
N LEU A 543 -15.63 -28.09 17.91
CA LEU A 543 -14.77 -26.91 17.89
C LEU A 543 -15.03 -26.02 19.12
N ARG A 544 -16.31 -25.83 19.49
CA ARG A 544 -16.74 -24.99 20.62
C ARG A 544 -16.31 -25.57 21.97
N ASN A 545 -16.40 -26.89 22.11
CA ASN A 545 -16.07 -27.61 23.34
C ASN A 545 -14.58 -28.04 23.39
N SER A 546 -13.74 -27.57 22.47
CA SER A 546 -12.33 -27.96 22.36
C SER A 546 -11.45 -27.27 23.41
N THR A 547 -10.58 -28.03 24.07
CA THR A 547 -9.55 -27.50 24.99
C THR A 547 -8.22 -27.15 24.29
N LYS A 548 -8.10 -27.39 22.97
CA LYS A 548 -6.92 -26.98 22.19
C LYS A 548 -6.79 -25.45 22.18
N LYS A 549 -5.56 -24.96 22.36
CA LYS A 549 -5.19 -23.56 22.16
C LYS A 549 -4.75 -23.31 20.72
N TYR A 550 -4.96 -22.07 20.27
CA TYR A 550 -4.64 -21.55 18.95
C TYR A 550 -4.14 -20.11 19.09
N ASP A 551 -3.48 -19.57 18.06
CA ASP A 551 -2.93 -18.21 18.10
C ASP A 551 -3.34 -17.33 16.90
N LEU A 552 -4.10 -17.86 15.94
CA LEU A 552 -4.84 -17.12 14.90
C LEU A 552 -6.02 -17.98 14.38
N LEU A 553 -6.97 -17.42 13.64
CA LEU A 553 -7.89 -18.10 12.74
C LEU A 553 -7.71 -17.64 11.27
N ILE A 554 -7.37 -18.55 10.35
CA ILE A 554 -7.43 -18.30 8.89
C ILE A 554 -8.84 -18.65 8.40
N ILE A 555 -9.54 -17.70 7.77
CA ILE A 555 -10.87 -17.92 7.18
C ILE A 555 -10.87 -17.72 5.66
N HIS A 556 -11.75 -18.45 4.96
CA HIS A 556 -12.18 -18.04 3.63
C HIS A 556 -13.17 -16.87 3.77
N TYR A 557 -12.76 -15.66 3.41
CA TYR A 557 -13.62 -14.48 3.49
C TYR A 557 -14.34 -14.30 2.15
N PHE A 558 -15.64 -14.60 2.14
CA PHE A 558 -16.43 -14.59 0.91
C PHE A 558 -17.87 -14.13 1.19
N GLY A 559 -18.86 -15.02 1.28
CA GLY A 559 -20.27 -14.61 1.37
C GLY A 559 -20.78 -14.25 2.76
N SER A 560 -20.05 -14.50 3.87
CA SER A 560 -20.49 -14.19 5.24
C SER A 560 -19.34 -14.03 6.23
N ASN A 561 -19.55 -13.19 7.25
CA ASN A 561 -18.66 -12.96 8.39
C ASN A 561 -18.76 -14.05 9.49
N CYS A 562 -19.70 -14.99 9.41
CA CYS A 562 -20.06 -15.93 10.48
C CYS A 562 -18.91 -16.66 11.19
N MET A 563 -17.89 -17.10 10.44
CA MET A 563 -16.77 -17.86 11.00
C MET A 563 -15.87 -17.03 11.92
N LEU A 564 -15.96 -15.70 11.90
CA LEU A 564 -15.28 -14.82 12.85
C LEU A 564 -15.71 -15.04 14.30
N GLY A 565 -16.90 -15.63 14.55
CA GLY A 565 -17.30 -16.01 15.90
C GLY A 565 -16.34 -17.00 16.57
N PHE A 566 -15.63 -17.82 15.79
CA PHE A 566 -14.55 -18.68 16.29
C PHE A 566 -13.30 -17.88 16.69
N ALA A 567 -12.99 -16.76 16.04
CA ALA A 567 -11.87 -15.91 16.42
C ALA A 567 -12.11 -15.27 17.80
N HIS A 568 -13.34 -14.81 18.05
CA HIS A 568 -13.76 -14.35 19.38
C HIS A 568 -13.71 -15.48 20.42
N LEU A 569 -14.29 -16.66 20.11
CA LEU A 569 -14.31 -17.80 21.03
C LEU A 569 -12.91 -18.24 21.48
N PHE A 570 -11.95 -18.33 20.55
CA PHE A 570 -10.57 -18.73 20.88
C PHE A 570 -9.71 -17.55 21.35
N SER A 571 -10.23 -16.32 21.30
CA SER A 571 -9.50 -15.06 21.58
C SER A 571 -8.24 -14.90 20.73
N VAL A 572 -8.39 -15.10 19.42
CA VAL A 572 -7.29 -15.09 18.44
C VAL A 572 -7.51 -14.05 17.31
N PRO A 573 -6.43 -13.50 16.73
CA PRO A 573 -6.49 -12.69 15.51
C PRO A 573 -7.00 -13.45 14.28
N THR A 574 -7.21 -12.77 13.15
CA THR A 574 -7.75 -13.39 11.92
C THR A 574 -7.00 -13.02 10.64
N VAL A 575 -6.70 -14.03 9.83
CA VAL A 575 -6.38 -13.89 8.39
C VAL A 575 -7.64 -14.19 7.60
N ALA A 576 -8.13 -13.23 6.82
CA ALA A 576 -9.05 -13.46 5.73
C ALA A 576 -8.28 -13.88 4.46
N VAL A 577 -8.80 -14.88 3.74
CA VAL A 577 -8.35 -15.25 2.39
C VAL A 577 -9.50 -15.05 1.41
N ILE A 578 -9.34 -14.12 0.48
CA ILE A 578 -10.27 -13.86 -0.63
C ILE A 578 -9.71 -14.54 -1.89
N THR A 579 -10.43 -15.54 -2.39
CA THR A 579 -9.99 -16.41 -3.50
C THR A 579 -10.37 -15.88 -4.90
N SER A 580 -10.97 -14.69 -4.95
CA SER A 580 -11.52 -13.98 -6.10
C SER A 580 -10.84 -12.59 -6.24
N PRO A 581 -11.26 -11.73 -7.18
CA PRO A 581 -11.02 -10.29 -7.05
C PRO A 581 -11.60 -9.75 -5.73
N SER A 582 -11.16 -8.54 -5.35
CA SER A 582 -11.67 -7.81 -4.17
C SER A 582 -13.19 -7.72 -4.16
N LEU A 583 -13.82 -8.12 -3.05
CA LEU A 583 -15.27 -8.07 -2.85
C LEU A 583 -15.68 -6.71 -2.26
N PRO A 584 -16.82 -6.10 -2.66
CA PRO A 584 -17.19 -4.75 -2.22
C PRO A 584 -17.25 -4.57 -0.69
N TRP A 585 -17.63 -5.61 0.04
CA TRP A 585 -17.78 -5.59 1.50
C TRP A 585 -16.47 -5.77 2.29
N ILE A 586 -15.29 -5.92 1.65
CA ILE A 586 -14.01 -5.83 2.39
C ILE A 586 -13.65 -4.38 2.75
N SER A 587 -14.09 -3.41 1.94
CA SER A 587 -13.89 -1.97 2.16
C SER A 587 -14.26 -1.52 3.59
N PRO A 588 -15.51 -1.67 4.05
CA PRO A 588 -15.90 -1.30 5.41
C PRO A 588 -15.32 -2.19 6.52
N ALA A 589 -14.72 -3.35 6.19
CA ALA A 589 -14.13 -4.26 7.17
C ALA A 589 -12.69 -3.86 7.55
N ILE A 590 -11.86 -3.43 6.58
CA ILE A 590 -10.44 -3.10 6.83
C ILE A 590 -10.08 -1.64 6.58
N GLY A 591 -11.02 -0.81 6.10
CA GLY A 591 -10.76 0.57 5.71
C GLY A 591 -10.11 0.67 4.32
N LEU A 592 -10.34 -0.33 3.45
CA LEU A 592 -9.82 -0.33 2.09
C LEU A 592 -10.56 0.76 1.28
N PRO A 593 -9.86 1.70 0.63
CA PRO A 593 -10.48 2.90 0.08
C PRO A 593 -11.07 2.67 -1.32
N ASP A 594 -12.10 1.82 -1.41
CA ASP A 594 -12.79 1.50 -2.66
C ASP A 594 -13.61 2.71 -3.17
N ASN A 595 -12.99 3.49 -4.06
CA ASN A 595 -13.60 4.66 -4.68
C ASN A 595 -14.23 4.29 -6.05
N PRO A 596 -15.57 4.33 -6.19
CA PRO A 596 -16.26 3.86 -7.39
C PRO A 596 -16.10 4.77 -8.63
N SER A 597 -15.35 5.89 -8.54
CA SER A 597 -15.04 6.71 -9.72
C SER A 597 -13.97 6.08 -10.64
N TYR A 598 -13.15 5.15 -10.16
CA TYR A 598 -12.11 4.44 -10.94
C TYR A 598 -11.85 2.99 -10.51
N ILE A 599 -12.49 2.48 -9.44
CA ILE A 599 -12.45 1.07 -9.03
C ILE A 599 -13.78 0.41 -9.44
N PRO A 600 -13.82 -0.39 -10.52
CA PRO A 600 -15.01 -1.12 -10.94
C PRO A 600 -15.34 -2.22 -9.94
N ASN A 601 -16.61 -2.28 -9.54
CA ASN A 601 -17.16 -3.33 -8.71
C ASN A 601 -17.04 -4.69 -9.41
N SER A 602 -16.58 -5.72 -8.69
CA SER A 602 -16.32 -7.07 -9.22
C SER A 602 -17.53 -7.81 -9.79
N PHE A 603 -18.74 -7.32 -9.51
CA PHE A 603 -20.01 -7.83 -10.03
C PHE A 603 -20.51 -7.06 -11.26
N THR A 604 -19.74 -6.07 -11.74
CA THR A 604 -20.02 -5.31 -12.98
C THR A 604 -19.04 -5.68 -14.08
N SER A 605 -19.40 -5.39 -15.33
CA SER A 605 -18.56 -5.62 -16.51
C SER A 605 -17.78 -4.36 -16.96
N LEU A 606 -17.57 -3.41 -16.03
CA LEU A 606 -16.98 -2.09 -16.28
C LEU A 606 -15.44 -2.10 -16.18
N GLN A 607 -14.80 -1.22 -16.95
CA GLN A 607 -13.35 -1.00 -16.97
C GLN A 607 -12.92 0.14 -16.02
N PRO A 608 -11.62 0.29 -15.69
CA PRO A 608 -11.16 1.35 -14.77
C PRO A 608 -11.42 2.77 -15.30
N LYS A 609 -11.40 2.93 -16.63
CA LYS A 609 -11.83 4.15 -17.33
C LYS A 609 -13.33 4.06 -17.58
N MET A 610 -14.09 4.99 -17.01
CA MET A 610 -15.56 5.02 -17.08
C MET A 610 -16.05 6.41 -17.49
N SER A 611 -17.08 6.44 -18.34
CA SER A 611 -17.90 7.64 -18.59
C SER A 611 -18.60 8.11 -17.31
N PHE A 612 -19.27 9.26 -17.36
CA PHE A 612 -20.08 9.74 -16.24
C PHE A 612 -21.21 8.76 -15.87
N THR A 613 -21.93 8.23 -16.86
CA THR A 613 -23.01 7.26 -16.67
C THR A 613 -22.52 5.94 -16.07
N GLU A 614 -21.37 5.43 -16.53
CA GLU A 614 -20.76 4.22 -15.97
C GLU A 614 -20.27 4.43 -14.53
N ARG A 615 -19.72 5.61 -14.20
CA ARG A 615 -19.37 5.94 -12.80
C ARG A 615 -20.61 6.02 -11.90
N ILE A 616 -21.75 6.53 -12.38
CA ILE A 616 -23.02 6.46 -11.65
C ILE A 616 -23.42 5.00 -11.41
N TRP A 617 -23.43 4.17 -12.46
CA TRP A 617 -23.81 2.77 -12.33
C TRP A 617 -22.88 1.96 -11.41
N ASN A 618 -21.57 2.20 -11.50
CA ASN A 618 -20.59 1.59 -10.61
C ASN A 618 -20.75 2.03 -9.14
N THR A 619 -21.09 3.30 -8.92
CA THR A 619 -21.38 3.84 -7.58
C THR A 619 -22.64 3.20 -6.99
N ILE A 620 -23.70 3.05 -7.80
CA ILE A 620 -24.91 2.30 -7.41
C ILE A 620 -24.54 0.85 -7.07
N ALA A 621 -23.80 0.16 -7.93
CA ALA A 621 -23.39 -1.23 -7.71
C ALA A 621 -22.55 -1.41 -6.44
N TYR A 622 -21.64 -0.48 -6.14
CA TYR A 622 -20.83 -0.45 -4.92
C TYR A 622 -21.70 -0.35 -3.66
N PHE A 623 -22.58 0.65 -3.58
CA PHE A 623 -23.47 0.80 -2.42
C PHE A 623 -24.49 -0.35 -2.32
N VAL A 624 -25.02 -0.85 -3.44
CA VAL A 624 -25.89 -2.03 -3.47
C VAL A 624 -25.15 -3.26 -2.93
N GLY A 625 -23.90 -3.50 -3.34
CA GLY A 625 -23.12 -4.65 -2.87
C GLY A 625 -22.87 -4.64 -1.36
N ILE A 626 -22.45 -3.49 -0.81
CA ILE A 626 -22.22 -3.33 0.64
C ILE A 626 -23.53 -3.48 1.44
N ASN A 627 -24.60 -2.79 1.04
CA ASN A 627 -25.87 -2.85 1.76
C ASN A 627 -26.55 -4.21 1.62
N SER A 628 -26.40 -4.89 0.48
CA SER A 628 -26.92 -6.26 0.28
C SER A 628 -26.19 -7.26 1.18
N PHE A 629 -24.87 -7.15 1.29
CA PHE A 629 -24.10 -7.99 2.22
C PHE A 629 -24.53 -7.75 3.67
N GLU A 630 -24.65 -6.50 4.11
CA GLU A 630 -25.09 -6.19 5.47
C GLU A 630 -26.51 -6.71 5.75
N ILE A 631 -27.48 -6.39 4.89
CA ILE A 631 -28.90 -6.71 5.11
C ILE A 631 -29.19 -8.20 4.94
N TYR A 632 -28.68 -8.83 3.87
CA TYR A 632 -29.05 -10.20 3.51
C TYR A 632 -28.06 -11.27 3.98
N SER A 633 -26.78 -10.92 4.22
CA SER A 633 -25.80 -11.83 4.80
C SER A 633 -25.56 -11.57 6.28
N ASN A 634 -25.05 -10.39 6.64
CA ASN A 634 -24.46 -10.15 7.97
C ASN A 634 -25.54 -10.22 9.06
N LYS A 635 -26.69 -9.55 8.91
CA LYS A 635 -27.80 -9.62 9.89
C LYS A 635 -28.30 -11.04 10.14
N LYS A 636 -28.50 -11.84 9.08
CA LYS A 636 -28.89 -13.26 9.22
C LYS A 636 -27.79 -14.07 9.91
N SER A 637 -26.56 -13.92 9.45
CA SER A 637 -25.38 -14.63 9.97
C SER A 637 -25.11 -14.32 11.45
N ASN A 638 -25.35 -13.07 11.87
CA ASN A 638 -25.18 -12.60 13.24
C ASN A 638 -26.21 -13.22 14.19
N ALA A 639 -27.46 -13.41 13.75
CA ALA A 639 -28.47 -14.13 14.53
C ALA A 639 -28.10 -15.61 14.72
N ILE A 640 -27.68 -16.30 13.65
CA ILE A 640 -27.22 -17.70 13.70
C ILE A 640 -25.97 -17.82 14.60
N ALA A 641 -25.00 -16.91 14.46
CA ALA A 641 -23.80 -16.90 15.28
C ALA A 641 -24.12 -16.67 16.77
N LYS A 642 -25.02 -15.74 17.11
CA LYS A 642 -25.46 -15.51 18.50
C LYS A 642 -26.28 -16.67 19.08
N GLN A 643 -27.00 -17.42 18.26
CA GLN A 643 -27.64 -18.68 18.68
C GLN A 643 -26.60 -19.77 19.03
N PHE A 644 -25.48 -19.83 18.31
CA PHE A 644 -24.45 -20.88 18.52
C PHE A 644 -23.40 -20.53 19.59
N PHE A 645 -22.87 -19.30 19.58
CA PHE A 645 -21.83 -18.82 20.50
C PHE A 645 -22.41 -18.17 21.77
N GLY A 646 -23.68 -17.76 21.75
CA GLY A 646 -24.36 -17.06 22.84
C GLY A 646 -24.55 -15.55 22.57
N PRO A 647 -25.46 -14.90 23.32
CA PRO A 647 -25.84 -13.50 23.10
C PRO A 647 -24.72 -12.49 23.39
N GLN A 648 -23.68 -12.89 24.12
CA GLN A 648 -22.51 -12.08 24.45
C GLN A 648 -21.52 -11.92 23.28
N LEU A 649 -21.72 -12.63 22.16
CA LEU A 649 -20.92 -12.45 20.96
C LEU A 649 -21.06 -11.00 20.45
N PRO A 650 -19.95 -10.29 20.12
CA PRO A 650 -20.00 -8.98 19.45
C PRO A 650 -20.75 -9.04 18.11
N ASP A 651 -21.03 -7.90 17.48
CA ASP A 651 -21.52 -7.93 16.12
C ASP A 651 -20.47 -8.52 15.17
N LEU A 652 -20.90 -9.31 14.19
CA LEU A 652 -20.00 -9.86 13.18
C LEU A 652 -19.26 -8.78 12.37
N ASN A 653 -19.80 -7.56 12.25
CA ASN A 653 -19.08 -6.42 11.69
C ASN A 653 -17.96 -5.92 12.61
N ASP A 654 -18.14 -5.94 13.94
CA ASP A 654 -17.10 -5.53 14.89
C ASP A 654 -15.98 -6.57 14.97
N LEU A 655 -16.29 -7.84 14.75
CA LEU A 655 -15.27 -8.87 14.52
C LEU A 655 -14.57 -8.68 13.17
N ALA A 656 -15.28 -8.24 12.12
CA ALA A 656 -14.68 -7.97 10.81
C ALA A 656 -13.74 -6.75 10.83
N ARG A 657 -14.06 -5.70 11.61
CA ARG A 657 -13.17 -4.56 11.92
C ARG A 657 -11.87 -4.95 12.63
N ASN A 658 -11.77 -6.18 13.11
CA ASN A 658 -10.59 -6.73 13.78
C ASN A 658 -9.94 -7.85 12.95
N ILE A 659 -10.19 -7.89 11.63
CA ILE A 659 -9.43 -8.71 10.69
C ILE A 659 -8.02 -8.13 10.54
N SER A 660 -7.06 -8.95 10.95
CA SER A 660 -5.65 -8.61 11.05
C SER A 660 -4.94 -8.67 9.67
N LEU A 661 -5.32 -9.59 8.77
CA LEU A 661 -4.84 -9.68 7.38
C LEU A 661 -5.96 -10.01 6.40
N VAL A 662 -5.85 -9.51 5.18
CA VAL A 662 -6.56 -9.99 3.99
C VAL A 662 -5.53 -10.39 2.93
N LEU A 663 -5.39 -11.69 2.70
CA LEU A 663 -4.76 -12.23 1.51
C LEU A 663 -5.77 -12.24 0.37
N VAL A 664 -5.49 -11.58 -0.75
CA VAL A 664 -6.39 -11.54 -1.93
C VAL A 664 -5.76 -12.18 -3.16
N ASN A 665 -6.56 -12.93 -3.91
CA ASN A 665 -6.20 -13.49 -5.21
C ASN A 665 -6.27 -12.40 -6.33
N SER A 666 -5.66 -11.25 -6.08
CA SER A 666 -5.52 -10.13 -7.02
C SER A 666 -4.03 -9.85 -7.26
N HIS A 667 -3.69 -9.23 -8.39
CA HIS A 667 -2.37 -8.63 -8.64
C HIS A 667 -2.49 -7.48 -9.63
N PHE A 668 -1.91 -6.31 -9.30
CA PHE A 668 -2.01 -5.07 -10.08
C PHE A 668 -1.77 -5.22 -11.59
N SER A 669 -0.85 -6.10 -12.01
CA SER A 669 -0.53 -6.30 -13.42
C SER A 669 -1.67 -6.95 -14.22
N ILE A 670 -2.47 -7.83 -13.60
CA ILE A 670 -3.59 -8.57 -14.24
C ILE A 670 -4.98 -8.00 -13.90
N ASN A 671 -5.11 -7.32 -12.76
CA ASN A 671 -6.30 -6.56 -12.40
C ASN A 671 -6.06 -5.08 -12.78
N GLN A 672 -5.99 -4.20 -11.78
CA GLN A 672 -5.54 -2.82 -11.93
C GLN A 672 -4.69 -2.45 -10.72
N ALA A 673 -3.75 -1.51 -10.89
CA ALA A 673 -3.22 -0.79 -9.74
C ALA A 673 -4.38 -0.12 -8.99
N ARG A 674 -4.43 -0.35 -7.69
CA ARG A 674 -5.41 0.23 -6.77
C ARG A 674 -4.71 0.65 -5.47
N PRO A 675 -5.28 1.55 -4.68
CA PRO A 675 -4.78 1.82 -3.35
C PRO A 675 -5.16 0.68 -2.40
N THR A 676 -4.25 0.39 -1.47
CA THR A 676 -4.32 -0.77 -0.58
C THR A 676 -3.92 -0.39 0.83
N VAL A 677 -4.80 -0.61 1.82
CA VAL A 677 -4.35 -0.69 3.22
C VAL A 677 -3.36 -1.83 3.37
N PRO A 678 -2.30 -1.77 4.21
CA PRO A 678 -1.26 -2.77 4.09
C PRO A 678 -1.69 -4.16 4.61
N ASN A 679 -2.79 -4.26 5.37
CA ASN A 679 -3.48 -5.53 5.67
C ASN A 679 -4.28 -6.06 4.47
N TYR A 680 -4.08 -5.51 3.26
CA TYR A 680 -4.55 -6.06 2.00
C TYR A 680 -3.33 -6.43 1.15
N VAL A 681 -3.02 -7.72 1.09
CA VAL A 681 -1.83 -8.25 0.42
C VAL A 681 -2.24 -9.03 -0.83
N GLU A 682 -1.74 -8.58 -1.99
CA GLU A 682 -1.94 -9.22 -3.29
C GLU A 682 -1.10 -10.49 -3.44
N VAL A 683 -1.75 -11.64 -3.52
CA VAL A 683 -1.13 -12.97 -3.63
C VAL A 683 -1.69 -13.81 -4.78
N ALA A 684 -2.15 -13.17 -5.87
CA ALA A 684 -2.57 -13.94 -7.05
C ALA A 684 -1.43 -14.85 -7.56
N GLY A 685 -1.82 -16.09 -7.87
CA GLY A 685 -0.92 -17.19 -8.22
C GLY A 685 -0.51 -18.09 -7.05
N LEU A 686 -1.02 -17.89 -5.83
CA LEU A 686 -0.65 -18.71 -4.65
C LEU A 686 -0.80 -20.22 -4.85
N HIS A 687 -1.79 -20.65 -5.63
CA HIS A 687 -2.07 -22.06 -5.94
C HIS A 687 -1.11 -22.68 -6.97
N ILE A 688 -0.32 -21.86 -7.68
CA ILE A 688 0.60 -22.33 -8.72
C ILE A 688 1.73 -23.14 -8.07
N ASN A 689 1.98 -24.34 -8.60
CA ASN A 689 3.05 -25.21 -8.14
C ASN A 689 4.15 -25.30 -9.20
N GLU A 690 5.18 -24.48 -9.04
CA GLU A 690 6.32 -24.37 -9.96
C GLU A 690 7.13 -25.68 -10.10
N THR A 691 6.98 -26.61 -9.14
CA THR A 691 7.63 -27.94 -9.12
C THR A 691 6.75 -29.07 -9.68
N ALA A 692 5.60 -28.77 -10.27
CA ALA A 692 4.68 -29.78 -10.79
C ALA A 692 5.22 -30.45 -12.06
N THR A 693 5.38 -31.77 -12.03
CA THR A 693 5.80 -32.59 -13.16
C THR A 693 4.61 -33.22 -13.87
N LEU A 694 4.60 -33.21 -15.20
CA LEU A 694 3.66 -33.99 -16.01
C LEU A 694 3.68 -35.48 -15.62
N THR A 695 2.53 -36.14 -15.74
CA THR A 695 2.48 -37.60 -15.66
C THR A 695 2.69 -38.21 -17.05
N LYS A 696 3.29 -39.40 -17.11
CA LYS A 696 3.65 -40.08 -18.38
C LYS A 696 2.51 -40.25 -19.39
N HIS A 697 1.26 -40.24 -18.92
CA HIS A 697 0.07 -40.21 -19.78
C HIS A 697 0.00 -38.90 -20.59
N PHE A 698 0.10 -37.76 -19.90
CA PHE A 698 0.02 -36.45 -20.53
C PHE A 698 1.31 -36.06 -21.27
N GLU A 699 2.49 -36.55 -20.86
CA GLU A 699 3.73 -36.43 -21.65
C GLU A 699 3.53 -36.94 -23.09
N LYS A 700 2.94 -38.14 -23.24
CA LYS A 700 2.64 -38.70 -24.57
C LYS A 700 1.56 -37.91 -25.31
N SER A 701 0.57 -37.36 -24.61
CA SER A 701 -0.48 -36.54 -25.23
C SER A 701 -0.04 -35.13 -25.64
N LEU A 702 1.05 -34.61 -25.07
CA LEU A 702 1.59 -33.27 -25.34
C LEU A 702 2.71 -33.27 -26.40
N ASN A 703 3.31 -34.43 -26.65
CA ASN A 703 4.16 -34.66 -27.81
C ASN A 703 3.28 -34.94 -29.04
N THR A 704 3.39 -34.12 -30.09
CA THR A 704 2.47 -34.10 -31.23
C THR A 704 3.16 -33.53 -32.46
N ASP A 705 2.84 -34.06 -33.65
CA ASP A 705 3.42 -33.60 -34.93
C ASP A 705 2.66 -32.40 -35.56
N GLU A 706 1.51 -32.04 -34.97
CA GLU A 706 0.70 -30.84 -35.27
C GLU A 706 1.42 -29.52 -34.94
N GLU A 707 0.99 -28.38 -35.50
CA GLU A 707 1.62 -27.05 -35.24
C GLU A 707 1.61 -26.65 -33.75
N GLY A 708 0.67 -27.21 -32.99
CA GLY A 708 0.60 -27.05 -31.55
C GLY A 708 -0.66 -27.62 -30.95
N ILE A 709 -0.93 -27.17 -29.72
CA ILE A 709 -2.05 -27.63 -28.90
C ILE A 709 -2.94 -26.46 -28.51
N ILE A 710 -4.24 -26.64 -28.70
CA ILE A 710 -5.30 -25.83 -28.11
C ILE A 710 -5.82 -26.59 -26.89
N TYR A 711 -5.73 -26.00 -25.70
CA TYR A 711 -6.31 -26.59 -24.49
C TYR A 711 -7.65 -25.93 -24.18
N LEU A 712 -8.66 -26.71 -23.80
CA LEU A 712 -10.03 -26.23 -23.55
C LEU A 712 -10.56 -26.75 -22.20
N SER A 713 -10.90 -25.83 -21.29
CA SER A 713 -11.41 -26.16 -19.95
C SER A 713 -12.32 -25.06 -19.38
N PHE A 714 -13.57 -25.44 -19.09
CA PHE A 714 -14.57 -24.57 -18.45
C PHE A 714 -14.57 -24.72 -16.91
N GLY A 715 -13.40 -24.98 -16.34
CA GLY A 715 -13.18 -25.02 -14.89
C GLY A 715 -13.67 -26.30 -14.22
N SER A 716 -14.04 -26.19 -12.94
CA SER A 716 -14.41 -27.34 -12.09
C SER A 716 -15.91 -27.54 -11.87
N MET A 717 -16.78 -26.72 -12.46
CA MET A 717 -18.22 -26.71 -12.16
C MET A 717 -19.12 -26.90 -13.40
N VAL A 718 -18.78 -26.25 -14.52
CA VAL A 718 -19.54 -26.33 -15.77
C VAL A 718 -19.29 -27.66 -16.49
N LEU A 719 -20.35 -28.27 -17.01
CA LEU A 719 -20.29 -29.45 -17.87
C LEU A 719 -20.34 -29.03 -19.35
N THR A 720 -19.24 -29.18 -20.09
CA THR A 720 -19.20 -28.84 -21.52
C THR A 720 -20.05 -29.77 -22.38
N GLU A 721 -20.27 -31.00 -21.91
CA GLU A 721 -21.19 -31.96 -22.51
C GLU A 721 -22.66 -31.51 -22.45
N SER A 722 -23.01 -30.49 -21.63
CA SER A 722 -24.35 -29.88 -21.57
C SER A 722 -24.48 -28.60 -22.40
N PHE A 723 -23.56 -28.33 -23.33
CA PHE A 723 -23.70 -27.22 -24.29
C PHE A 723 -24.73 -27.58 -25.38
N SER A 724 -25.28 -26.57 -26.05
CA SER A 724 -26.27 -26.81 -27.12
C SER A 724 -25.62 -27.50 -28.34
N LYS A 725 -26.42 -28.23 -29.12
CA LYS A 725 -25.90 -28.99 -30.28
C LYS A 725 -25.29 -28.07 -31.34
N GLU A 726 -25.74 -26.83 -31.41
CA GLU A 726 -25.28 -25.78 -32.30
C GLU A 726 -23.88 -25.31 -31.89
N VAL A 727 -23.69 -25.02 -30.59
CA VAL A 727 -22.39 -24.65 -30.01
C VAL A 727 -21.37 -25.78 -30.11
N LEU A 728 -21.79 -27.02 -29.82
CA LEU A 728 -20.93 -28.20 -29.95
C LEU A 728 -20.53 -28.44 -31.42
N ARG A 729 -21.47 -28.33 -32.36
CA ARG A 729 -21.19 -28.44 -33.80
C ARG A 729 -20.26 -27.33 -34.29
N ALA A 730 -20.44 -26.09 -33.82
CA ALA A 730 -19.55 -24.97 -34.15
C ALA A 730 -18.09 -25.26 -33.71
N PHE A 731 -17.89 -25.69 -32.47
CA PHE A 731 -16.56 -26.12 -32.00
C PHE A 731 -15.99 -27.28 -32.84
N PHE A 732 -16.77 -28.33 -33.09
CA PHE A 732 -16.31 -29.50 -33.85
C PHE A 732 -15.94 -29.14 -35.29
N ASN A 733 -16.75 -28.32 -35.98
CA ASN A 733 -16.42 -27.87 -37.33
C ASN A 733 -15.15 -27.00 -37.35
N THR A 734 -15.04 -26.00 -36.47
CA THR A 734 -13.86 -25.13 -36.40
C THR A 734 -12.59 -25.94 -36.10
N PHE A 735 -12.62 -26.81 -35.09
CA PHE A 735 -11.43 -27.60 -34.71
C PHE A 735 -11.02 -28.61 -35.78
N LYS A 736 -11.96 -29.20 -36.52
CA LYS A 736 -11.66 -30.11 -37.64
C LYS A 736 -10.82 -29.46 -38.75
N ASN A 737 -10.94 -28.15 -38.92
CA ASN A 737 -10.31 -27.38 -39.99
C ASN A 737 -8.98 -26.71 -39.57
N LEU A 738 -8.46 -27.00 -38.36
CA LEU A 738 -7.24 -26.40 -37.81
C LEU A 738 -6.11 -27.45 -37.66
N PRO A 739 -4.85 -27.13 -38.03
CA PRO A 739 -3.68 -28.02 -37.89
C PRO A 739 -3.14 -28.07 -36.45
N TYR A 740 -4.05 -28.25 -35.49
CA TYR A 740 -3.82 -28.18 -34.06
C TYR A 740 -4.50 -29.34 -33.35
N LYS A 741 -3.81 -29.98 -32.41
CA LYS A 741 -4.41 -30.95 -31.51
C LYS A 741 -5.22 -30.21 -30.43
N VAL A 742 -6.44 -30.68 -30.15
CA VAL A 742 -7.28 -30.11 -29.10
C VAL A 742 -7.30 -31.03 -27.88
N LEU A 743 -6.95 -30.51 -26.71
CA LEU A 743 -7.12 -31.19 -25.43
C LEU A 743 -8.35 -30.62 -24.72
N TRP A 744 -9.46 -31.35 -24.72
CA TRP A 744 -10.76 -30.92 -24.19
C TRP A 744 -11.03 -31.59 -22.84
N LYS A 745 -11.16 -30.81 -21.76
CA LYS A 745 -11.60 -31.36 -20.47
C LYS A 745 -13.12 -31.59 -20.48
N GLY A 746 -13.55 -32.84 -20.64
CA GLY A 746 -14.97 -33.24 -20.73
C GLY A 746 -15.13 -34.76 -20.73
N SER A 747 -16.35 -35.25 -20.52
CA SER A 747 -16.65 -36.70 -20.51
C SER A 747 -17.17 -37.15 -21.89
N PRO A 748 -16.36 -37.79 -22.74
CA PRO A 748 -16.74 -38.08 -24.14
C PRO A 748 -18.00 -38.93 -24.25
N GLU A 749 -18.24 -39.83 -23.29
CA GLU A 749 -19.39 -40.73 -23.22
C GLU A 749 -20.74 -40.02 -22.91
N LYS A 750 -20.73 -38.70 -22.68
CA LYS A 750 -21.91 -37.90 -22.36
C LYS A 750 -22.28 -36.87 -23.44
N PHE A 751 -21.47 -36.72 -24.49
CA PHE A 751 -21.81 -35.82 -25.60
C PHE A 751 -22.97 -36.40 -26.43
N PRO A 752 -23.76 -35.58 -27.15
CA PRO A 752 -24.85 -36.05 -27.99
C PRO A 752 -24.35 -37.04 -29.06
N THR A 753 -24.92 -38.24 -29.11
CA THR A 753 -24.44 -39.34 -29.97
C THR A 753 -24.54 -39.05 -31.47
N ASP A 754 -25.38 -38.08 -31.87
CA ASP A 754 -25.51 -37.56 -33.23
C ASP A 754 -24.43 -36.53 -33.62
N LEU A 755 -23.54 -36.13 -32.69
CA LEU A 755 -22.39 -35.26 -32.94
C LEU A 755 -21.08 -36.04 -32.72
N GLN A 756 -20.51 -36.55 -33.81
CA GLN A 756 -19.22 -37.23 -33.77
C GLN A 756 -18.07 -36.21 -33.66
N PRO A 757 -17.17 -36.32 -32.66
CA PRO A 757 -16.05 -35.39 -32.51
C PRO A 757 -14.95 -35.63 -33.56
N PRO A 758 -14.26 -34.56 -34.02
CA PRO A 758 -13.08 -34.68 -34.87
C PRO A 758 -11.92 -35.47 -34.24
N SER A 759 -11.14 -36.16 -35.06
CA SER A 759 -10.03 -37.03 -34.62
C SER A 759 -8.84 -36.30 -33.99
N ASN A 760 -8.72 -34.97 -34.18
CA ASN A 760 -7.71 -34.15 -33.51
C ASN A 760 -8.13 -33.70 -32.10
N ILE A 761 -9.33 -34.05 -31.60
CA ILE A 761 -9.76 -33.79 -30.22
C ILE A 761 -9.51 -35.01 -29.33
N GLN A 762 -8.70 -34.85 -28.27
CA GLN A 762 -8.60 -35.79 -27.16
C GLN A 762 -9.40 -35.25 -25.97
N PHE A 763 -10.36 -36.05 -25.49
CA PHE A 763 -11.13 -35.77 -24.28
C PHE A 763 -10.53 -36.45 -23.05
N GLU A 764 -10.54 -35.77 -21.90
CA GLU A 764 -10.29 -36.37 -20.59
C GLU A 764 -11.22 -35.74 -19.54
N SER A 765 -11.75 -36.54 -18.60
CA SER A 765 -12.64 -36.02 -17.54
C SER A 765 -11.92 -35.10 -16.54
N TRP A 766 -10.60 -35.23 -16.41
CA TRP A 766 -9.73 -34.35 -15.62
C TRP A 766 -8.33 -34.31 -16.21
N MET A 767 -7.65 -33.16 -16.14
CA MET A 767 -6.31 -32.95 -16.70
C MET A 767 -5.41 -32.15 -15.73
N PRO A 768 -4.08 -32.35 -15.76
CA PRO A 768 -3.10 -31.52 -15.03
C PRO A 768 -2.94 -30.17 -15.74
N GLN A 769 -3.83 -29.23 -15.39
CA GLN A 769 -4.05 -28.00 -16.16
C GLN A 769 -2.84 -27.07 -16.21
N MET A 770 -2.16 -26.87 -15.08
CA MET A 770 -0.99 -26.00 -14.98
C MET A 770 0.18 -26.55 -15.81
N GLU A 771 0.39 -27.85 -15.71
CA GLU A 771 1.46 -28.60 -16.36
C GLU A 771 1.24 -28.71 -17.88
N ILE A 772 -0.01 -28.76 -18.33
CA ILE A 772 -0.38 -28.61 -19.75
C ILE A 772 -0.16 -27.19 -20.22
N LEU A 773 -0.67 -26.17 -19.52
CA LEU A 773 -0.57 -24.76 -19.92
C LEU A 773 0.88 -24.29 -20.06
N CYS A 774 1.79 -24.78 -19.22
CA CYS A 774 3.23 -24.47 -19.31
C CYS A 774 4.01 -25.36 -20.29
N HIS A 775 3.36 -26.28 -21.01
CA HIS A 775 4.04 -27.08 -22.03
C HIS A 775 4.24 -26.28 -23.33
N PRO A 776 5.45 -26.19 -23.92
CA PRO A 776 5.74 -25.34 -25.09
C PRO A 776 4.89 -25.62 -26.36
N SER A 777 4.25 -26.79 -26.45
CA SER A 777 3.30 -27.12 -27.53
C SER A 777 1.99 -26.33 -27.43
N VAL A 778 1.54 -25.91 -26.24
CA VAL A 778 0.27 -25.18 -26.07
C VAL A 778 0.38 -23.75 -26.59
N LYS A 779 -0.53 -23.36 -27.47
CA LYS A 779 -0.53 -22.03 -28.12
C LYS A 779 -1.74 -21.16 -27.73
N LEU A 780 -2.83 -21.79 -27.28
CA LEU A 780 -4.10 -21.14 -26.94
C LEU A 780 -4.81 -21.88 -25.80
N PHE A 781 -5.38 -21.13 -24.86
CA PHE A 781 -6.30 -21.64 -23.84
C PHE A 781 -7.73 -21.14 -24.10
N ILE A 782 -8.66 -22.05 -24.35
CA ILE A 782 -10.10 -21.74 -24.43
C ILE A 782 -10.72 -22.00 -23.06
N SER A 783 -11.26 -20.95 -22.44
CA SER A 783 -11.61 -20.97 -21.01
C SER A 783 -12.88 -20.22 -20.67
N HIS A 784 -13.60 -20.73 -19.68
CA HIS A 784 -14.68 -20.00 -19.02
C HIS A 784 -14.26 -18.66 -18.36
N GLY A 785 -12.96 -18.38 -18.17
CA GLY A 785 -12.50 -17.14 -17.53
C GLY A 785 -12.39 -17.17 -16.00
N GLY A 786 -12.58 -18.33 -15.36
CA GLY A 786 -12.42 -18.49 -13.92
C GLY A 786 -10.97 -18.33 -13.46
N MET A 787 -10.79 -17.54 -12.40
CA MET A 787 -9.52 -16.90 -12.01
C MET A 787 -8.29 -17.81 -11.84
N LEU A 788 -8.44 -19.07 -11.42
CA LEU A 788 -7.28 -19.97 -11.26
C LEU A 788 -6.62 -20.27 -12.61
N GLY A 789 -7.40 -20.78 -13.56
CA GLY A 789 -6.89 -21.23 -14.86
C GLY A 789 -6.41 -20.07 -15.73
N THR A 790 -7.00 -18.88 -15.59
CA THR A 790 -6.53 -17.69 -16.28
C THR A 790 -5.22 -17.17 -15.68
N SER A 791 -5.04 -17.27 -14.36
CA SER A 791 -3.75 -16.97 -13.70
C SER A 791 -2.66 -17.98 -14.09
N GLU A 792 -2.99 -19.26 -14.21
CA GLU A 792 -2.09 -20.32 -14.72
C GLU A 792 -1.68 -20.03 -16.18
N ALA A 793 -2.64 -19.71 -17.05
CA ALA A 793 -2.34 -19.37 -18.45
C ALA A 793 -1.52 -18.07 -18.59
N ILE A 794 -1.77 -17.07 -17.74
CA ILE A 794 -0.97 -15.84 -17.68
C ILE A 794 0.45 -16.13 -17.19
N TYR A 795 0.63 -16.94 -16.15
CA TYR A 795 1.94 -17.37 -15.69
C TYR A 795 2.71 -18.07 -16.82
N CYS A 796 2.08 -19.05 -17.47
CA CYS A 796 2.66 -19.83 -18.56
C CYS A 796 2.79 -19.08 -19.90
N GLY A 797 2.23 -17.87 -20.02
CA GLY A 797 2.35 -17.03 -21.22
C GLY A 797 1.44 -17.44 -22.39
N VAL A 798 0.33 -18.13 -22.14
CA VAL A 798 -0.60 -18.66 -23.16
C VAL A 798 -1.82 -17.74 -23.36
N PRO A 799 -2.04 -17.15 -24.55
CA PRO A 799 -3.24 -16.35 -24.86
C PRO A 799 -4.57 -17.07 -24.62
N ILE A 800 -5.63 -16.31 -24.33
CA ILE A 800 -6.90 -16.85 -23.83
C ILE A 800 -8.08 -16.51 -24.76
N LEU A 801 -8.85 -17.50 -25.21
CA LEU A 801 -10.22 -17.29 -25.70
C LEU A 801 -11.17 -17.43 -24.52
N GLY A 802 -11.71 -16.31 -24.06
CA GLY A 802 -12.59 -16.26 -22.89
C GLY A 802 -14.06 -16.38 -23.27
N ILE A 803 -14.74 -17.39 -22.75
CA ILE A 803 -16.17 -17.65 -22.97
C ILE A 803 -16.89 -17.64 -21.60
N PRO A 804 -17.23 -16.45 -21.07
CA PRO A 804 -17.83 -16.34 -19.74
C PRO A 804 -19.20 -17.02 -19.66
N ILE A 805 -19.45 -17.72 -18.55
CA ILE A 805 -20.74 -18.37 -18.24
C ILE A 805 -21.44 -17.66 -17.07
N PHE A 806 -20.75 -17.39 -15.96
CA PHE A 806 -21.32 -16.72 -14.77
C PHE A 806 -20.26 -16.10 -13.83
N GLY A 807 -20.69 -15.27 -12.87
CA GLY A 807 -19.83 -14.77 -11.80
C GLY A 807 -18.72 -13.82 -12.26
N ASP A 808 -17.52 -13.94 -11.66
CA ASP A 808 -16.35 -13.09 -11.94
C ASP A 808 -15.75 -13.27 -13.35
N GLN A 809 -16.19 -14.31 -14.07
CA GLN A 809 -15.69 -14.70 -15.39
C GLN A 809 -15.72 -13.56 -16.42
N VAL A 810 -16.83 -12.81 -16.50
CA VAL A 810 -16.98 -11.67 -17.43
C VAL A 810 -15.98 -10.56 -17.10
N PHE A 811 -15.85 -10.23 -15.81
CA PHE A 811 -14.96 -9.20 -15.28
C PHE A 811 -13.48 -9.52 -15.49
N ASN A 812 -13.11 -10.80 -15.32
CA ASN A 812 -11.76 -11.30 -15.59
C ASN A 812 -11.43 -11.20 -17.08
N ILE A 813 -12.24 -11.82 -17.94
CA ILE A 813 -12.01 -11.84 -19.39
C ILE A 813 -11.95 -10.43 -19.99
N ARG A 814 -12.82 -9.50 -19.55
CA ARG A 814 -12.78 -8.10 -20.02
C ARG A 814 -11.48 -7.38 -19.71
N ARG A 815 -10.87 -7.60 -18.54
CA ARG A 815 -9.55 -7.03 -18.24
C ARG A 815 -8.42 -7.71 -19.02
N TYR A 816 -8.55 -8.98 -19.37
CA TYR A 816 -7.58 -9.65 -20.25
C TYR A 816 -7.72 -9.20 -21.71
N ALA A 817 -8.94 -8.87 -22.17
CA ALA A 817 -9.17 -8.23 -23.46
C ALA A 817 -8.66 -6.78 -23.49
N GLU A 818 -8.87 -5.99 -22.43
CA GLU A 818 -8.29 -4.64 -22.25
C GLU A 818 -6.75 -4.64 -22.31
N LYS A 819 -6.12 -5.68 -21.74
CA LYS A 819 -4.66 -5.90 -21.79
C LYS A 819 -4.19 -6.58 -23.08
N GLU A 820 -5.11 -6.90 -23.98
CA GLU A 820 -4.87 -7.49 -25.30
C GLU A 820 -4.13 -8.85 -25.22
N ILE A 821 -4.46 -9.65 -24.19
CA ILE A 821 -3.98 -11.03 -23.97
C ILE A 821 -5.08 -12.07 -24.12
N ALA A 822 -6.33 -11.62 -24.35
CA ALA A 822 -7.50 -12.45 -24.56
C ALA A 822 -8.49 -11.85 -25.56
N ILE A 823 -9.47 -12.65 -25.99
CA ILE A 823 -10.70 -12.21 -26.65
C ILE A 823 -11.89 -12.64 -25.80
N GLU A 824 -12.89 -11.76 -25.60
CA GLU A 824 -14.19 -12.11 -25.03
C GLU A 824 -15.10 -12.65 -26.13
N MET A 825 -15.74 -13.78 -25.87
CA MET A 825 -16.72 -14.40 -26.77
C MET A 825 -17.96 -14.80 -25.94
N PRO A 826 -19.03 -14.00 -25.97
CA PRO A 826 -20.28 -14.34 -25.30
C PRO A 826 -20.84 -15.68 -25.80
N TYR A 827 -21.32 -16.54 -24.89
CA TYR A 827 -21.80 -17.88 -25.25
C TYR A 827 -22.89 -17.87 -26.34
N LYS A 828 -23.76 -16.85 -26.34
CA LYS A 828 -24.85 -16.69 -27.31
C LYS A 828 -24.38 -16.25 -28.72
N GLU A 829 -23.10 -15.92 -28.88
CA GLU A 829 -22.48 -15.49 -30.15
C GLU A 829 -21.56 -16.57 -30.75
N ILE A 830 -21.43 -17.74 -30.10
CA ILE A 830 -20.61 -18.85 -30.60
C ILE A 830 -21.22 -19.45 -31.87
N ASN A 831 -20.48 -19.35 -32.97
CA ASN A 831 -20.70 -20.07 -34.20
C ASN A 831 -19.35 -20.35 -34.89
N GLU A 832 -19.36 -21.07 -36.01
CA GLU A 832 -18.14 -21.51 -36.70
C GLU A 832 -17.29 -20.33 -37.22
N GLU A 833 -17.94 -19.25 -37.68
CA GLU A 833 -17.25 -18.04 -38.15
C GLU A 833 -16.60 -17.28 -36.99
N THR A 834 -17.36 -17.01 -35.92
CA THR A 834 -16.85 -16.25 -34.77
C THR A 834 -15.73 -17.00 -34.04
N LEU A 835 -15.85 -18.33 -33.88
CA LEU A 835 -14.76 -19.18 -33.37
C LEU A 835 -13.53 -19.12 -34.27
N THR A 836 -13.68 -19.30 -35.58
CA THR A 836 -12.56 -19.30 -36.54
C THR A 836 -11.82 -17.96 -36.52
N VAL A 837 -12.55 -16.83 -36.55
CA VAL A 837 -11.97 -15.48 -36.50
C VAL A 837 -11.22 -15.23 -35.18
N ALA A 838 -11.80 -15.61 -34.03
CA ALA A 838 -11.18 -15.39 -32.73
C ALA A 838 -9.95 -16.28 -32.49
N ILE A 839 -10.03 -17.57 -32.86
CA ILE A 839 -8.92 -18.52 -32.72
C ILE A 839 -7.75 -18.11 -33.63
N ASN A 840 -8.01 -17.83 -34.91
CA ASN A 840 -6.97 -17.37 -35.84
C ASN A 840 -6.34 -16.04 -35.39
N SER A 841 -7.13 -15.13 -34.82
CA SER A 841 -6.62 -13.88 -34.24
C SER A 841 -5.66 -14.14 -33.08
N LEU A 842 -6.00 -15.04 -32.14
CA LEU A 842 -5.16 -15.35 -30.98
C LEU A 842 -3.90 -16.15 -31.33
N LEU A 843 -3.96 -17.03 -32.34
CA LEU A 843 -2.82 -17.84 -32.80
C LEU A 843 -1.82 -17.03 -33.66
N TYR A 844 -2.33 -16.28 -34.66
CA TYR A 844 -1.48 -15.70 -35.70
C TYR A 844 -1.19 -14.21 -35.55
N ASN A 845 -1.98 -13.44 -34.78
CA ASN A 845 -1.64 -12.03 -34.52
C ASN A 845 -0.57 -11.94 -33.41
N PRO A 846 0.66 -11.50 -33.71
CA PRO A 846 1.76 -11.49 -32.74
C PRO A 846 1.50 -10.58 -31.53
N LYS A 847 0.52 -9.67 -31.63
CA LYS A 847 0.04 -8.78 -30.56
C LYS A 847 -0.36 -9.56 -29.30
N TYR A 848 -1.18 -10.60 -29.41
CA TYR A 848 -1.66 -11.36 -28.24
C TYR A 848 -0.51 -12.10 -27.54
N LYS A 849 0.36 -12.74 -28.31
CA LYS A 849 1.52 -13.49 -27.79
C LYS A 849 2.58 -12.58 -27.15
N SER A 850 2.83 -11.41 -27.74
CA SER A 850 3.80 -10.44 -27.20
C SER A 850 3.27 -9.73 -25.96
N ASN A 851 2.01 -9.29 -25.95
CA ASN A 851 1.36 -8.76 -24.73
C ASN A 851 1.25 -9.84 -23.65
N MET A 852 0.91 -11.09 -23.98
CA MET A 852 0.82 -12.16 -22.99
C MET A 852 2.19 -12.47 -22.36
N LYS A 853 3.26 -12.54 -23.15
CA LYS A 853 4.63 -12.65 -22.61
C LYS A 853 4.98 -11.47 -21.69
N ARG A 854 4.62 -10.24 -22.07
CA ARG A 854 4.84 -9.04 -21.25
C ARG A 854 4.05 -9.10 -19.93
N ILE A 855 2.79 -9.51 -19.94
CA ILE A 855 1.97 -9.63 -18.72
C ILE A 855 2.44 -10.81 -17.84
N SER A 856 2.85 -11.94 -18.42
CA SER A 856 3.52 -13.05 -17.72
C SER A 856 4.76 -12.56 -16.95
N GLN A 857 5.64 -11.81 -17.61
CA GLN A 857 6.81 -11.19 -16.98
C GLN A 857 6.42 -10.22 -15.86
N LEU A 858 5.44 -9.34 -16.09
CA LEU A 858 4.93 -8.41 -15.05
C LEU A 858 4.10 -9.08 -13.95
N PHE A 859 3.77 -10.37 -14.08
CA PHE A 859 3.10 -11.17 -13.04
C PHE A 859 4.11 -11.99 -12.21
N THR A 860 5.28 -12.29 -12.79
CA THR A 860 6.34 -13.12 -12.18
C THR A 860 7.52 -12.32 -11.62
N ASP A 861 7.79 -11.10 -12.11
CA ASP A 861 8.81 -10.19 -11.57
C ASP A 861 8.33 -9.52 -10.25
N ARG A 862 8.50 -10.26 -9.15
CA ARG A 862 8.15 -9.87 -7.77
C ARG A 862 9.25 -10.34 -6.79
N PRO A 863 9.51 -9.64 -5.66
CA PRO A 863 10.64 -9.97 -4.76
C PRO A 863 10.59 -11.37 -4.12
N ALA A 864 9.39 -11.94 -3.97
CA ALA A 864 9.16 -13.30 -3.47
C ALA A 864 7.93 -13.90 -4.18
N SER A 865 7.83 -15.23 -4.24
CA SER A 865 6.68 -15.91 -4.86
C SER A 865 5.36 -15.55 -4.17
N ALA A 866 4.23 -15.76 -4.83
CA ALA A 866 2.90 -15.53 -4.23
C ALA A 866 2.71 -16.31 -2.92
N LEU A 867 3.29 -17.52 -2.87
CA LEU A 867 3.22 -18.40 -1.71
C LEU A 867 4.15 -17.96 -0.58
N GLU A 868 5.42 -17.63 -0.86
CA GLU A 868 6.33 -17.14 0.18
C GLU A 868 5.94 -15.74 0.67
N THR A 869 5.32 -14.91 -0.19
CA THR A 869 4.70 -13.64 0.23
C THR A 869 3.54 -13.90 1.19
N ALA A 870 2.63 -14.80 0.83
CA ALA A 870 1.50 -15.17 1.69
C ALA A 870 1.96 -15.79 3.01
N VAL A 871 2.94 -16.70 2.95
CA VAL A 871 3.52 -17.37 4.12
C VAL A 871 4.30 -16.38 4.98
N TYR A 872 5.07 -15.46 4.42
CA TYR A 872 5.73 -14.38 5.17
C TYR A 872 4.68 -13.54 5.89
N TRP A 873 3.72 -12.95 5.18
CA TRP A 873 2.72 -12.09 5.82
C TRP A 873 1.82 -12.87 6.78
N VAL A 874 1.53 -14.15 6.51
CA VAL A 874 0.82 -15.04 7.44
C VAL A 874 1.67 -15.29 8.67
N GLU A 875 2.93 -15.73 8.55
CA GLU A 875 4.01 -15.62 9.55
C GLU A 875 4.35 -14.15 9.93
N TYR A 876 3.41 -13.23 9.73
CA TYR A 876 3.43 -11.87 10.19
C TYR A 876 2.01 -11.37 10.60
N VAL A 877 0.97 -12.18 10.86
CA VAL A 877 -0.36 -11.72 11.45
C VAL A 877 -0.62 -12.24 12.88
N ILE A 878 0.43 -12.78 13.45
CA ILE A 878 0.52 -14.07 14.12
C ILE A 878 1.25 -13.91 15.60
N ARG A 879 2.51 -13.39 15.88
CA ARG A 879 3.28 -13.16 17.17
C ARG A 879 3.18 -11.78 17.83
N HIS A 880 3.50 -10.64 17.17
CA HIS A 880 3.56 -9.28 17.77
C HIS A 880 2.12 -8.83 18.14
N GLN A 881 1.49 -9.52 19.10
CA GLN A 881 0.22 -10.23 18.93
C GLN A 881 -0.92 -9.51 18.16
N GLY A 882 -1.52 -10.23 17.20
CA GLY A 882 -2.80 -9.92 16.57
C GLY A 882 -2.94 -8.74 15.61
N ALA A 883 -1.88 -7.98 15.37
CA ALA A 883 -1.78 -6.89 14.39
C ALA A 883 -2.70 -5.69 14.71
N PRO A 884 -2.46 -5.03 15.86
CA PRO A 884 -3.44 -4.17 16.51
C PRO A 884 -3.74 -2.83 15.83
N HIS A 885 -2.80 -2.26 15.10
CA HIS A 885 -3.04 -1.00 14.42
C HIS A 885 -2.66 -1.09 12.97
N LEU A 886 -2.76 -2.27 12.33
CA LEU A 886 -2.53 -2.41 10.88
C LEU A 886 -3.68 -1.85 10.05
N ARG A 887 -4.80 -2.57 10.12
CA ARG A 887 -6.08 -2.03 10.56
C ARG A 887 -6.11 -0.50 10.54
N SER A 888 -6.45 0.07 9.38
CA SER A 888 -6.50 1.52 9.20
C SER A 888 -7.46 2.16 10.20
N ILE A 889 -7.06 3.27 10.81
CA ILE A 889 -7.88 4.06 11.76
C ILE A 889 -9.23 4.47 11.11
N ALA A 890 -9.32 4.46 9.77
CA ALA A 890 -10.56 4.61 9.03
C ALA A 890 -11.69 3.65 9.44
N VAL A 891 -11.40 2.44 9.98
CA VAL A 891 -12.46 1.48 10.41
C VAL A 891 -13.21 1.93 11.66
N ASP A 892 -12.60 2.80 12.47
CA ASP A 892 -13.16 3.32 13.72
C ASP A 892 -13.94 4.64 13.51
N LEU A 893 -13.91 5.20 12.29
CA LEU A 893 -14.70 6.38 11.94
C LEU A 893 -16.15 6.03 11.57
N SER A 894 -17.08 6.90 11.99
CA SER A 894 -18.43 6.91 11.43
C SER A 894 -18.43 7.41 9.99
N TRP A 895 -19.35 6.94 9.15
CA TRP A 895 -19.43 7.29 7.72
C TRP A 895 -19.42 8.81 7.48
N TYR A 896 -20.09 9.60 8.31
CA TYR A 896 -20.16 11.06 8.16
C TYR A 896 -18.85 11.77 8.55
N GLN A 897 -18.02 11.15 9.40
CA GLN A 897 -16.67 11.63 9.74
C GLN A 897 -15.70 11.27 8.61
N TYR A 898 -15.77 10.01 8.13
CA TYR A 898 -14.97 9.56 6.99
C TYR A 898 -15.29 10.39 5.74
N TYR A 899 -16.55 10.68 5.41
CA TYR A 899 -16.87 11.55 4.28
C TYR A 899 -16.83 13.06 4.60
N LEU A 900 -16.28 13.47 5.75
CA LEU A 900 -16.11 14.87 6.19
C LEU A 900 -17.41 15.70 6.16
N VAL A 901 -18.58 15.05 6.28
CA VAL A 901 -19.90 15.69 6.22
C VAL A 901 -20.12 16.59 7.43
N ASP A 902 -19.57 16.22 8.59
CA ASP A 902 -19.56 17.05 9.80
C ASP A 902 -18.67 18.30 9.64
N VAL A 903 -17.51 18.16 9.01
CA VAL A 903 -16.59 19.27 8.69
C VAL A 903 -17.20 20.21 7.63
N ILE A 904 -17.84 19.66 6.60
CA ILE A 904 -18.57 20.45 5.58
C ILE A 904 -19.73 21.22 6.22
N ALA A 905 -20.51 20.57 7.11
CA ALA A 905 -21.57 21.24 7.86
C ALA A 905 -21.03 22.36 8.76
N ALA A 906 -19.87 22.18 9.40
CA ALA A 906 -19.21 23.22 10.19
C ALA A 906 -18.79 24.43 9.33
N PHE A 907 -18.22 24.21 8.14
CA PHE A 907 -17.89 25.30 7.21
C PHE A 907 -19.13 26.04 6.70
N ILE A 908 -20.22 25.32 6.38
CA ILE A 908 -21.49 25.94 5.97
C ILE A 908 -22.09 26.76 7.12
N ALA A 909 -22.08 26.26 8.35
CA ALA A 909 -22.54 26.99 9.53
C ALA A 909 -21.72 28.26 9.78
N ALA A 910 -20.39 28.19 9.65
CA ALA A 910 -19.51 29.35 9.77
C ALA A 910 -19.80 30.40 8.68
N LEU A 911 -19.98 29.98 7.43
CA LEU A 911 -20.34 30.88 6.32
C LEU A 911 -21.70 31.58 6.56
N LEU A 912 -22.73 30.83 6.95
CA LEU A 912 -24.06 31.38 7.25
C LEU A 912 -24.01 32.35 8.44
N PHE A 913 -23.23 32.04 9.47
CA PHE A 913 -23.00 32.95 10.60
C PHE A 913 -22.28 34.23 10.16
N THR A 914 -21.23 34.14 9.32
CA THR A 914 -20.56 35.32 8.77
C THR A 914 -21.51 36.19 7.93
N ILE A 915 -22.34 35.58 7.08
CA ILE A 915 -23.36 36.30 6.30
C ILE A 915 -24.37 37.00 7.23
N PHE A 916 -24.82 36.34 8.30
CA PHE A 916 -25.71 36.95 9.31
C PHE A 916 -25.06 38.14 10.04
N ILE A 917 -23.79 38.04 10.43
CA ILE A 917 -23.05 39.14 11.06
C ILE A 917 -22.87 40.31 10.08
N LEU A 918 -22.52 40.04 8.82
CA LEU A 918 -22.40 41.09 7.78
C LEU A 918 -23.75 41.76 7.49
N TYR A 919 -24.85 40.99 7.45
CA TYR A 919 -26.20 41.52 7.33
C TYR A 919 -26.57 42.42 8.52
N LYS A 920 -26.28 42.00 9.76
CA LYS A 920 -26.55 42.80 10.97
C LYS A 920 -25.67 44.04 11.07
N LEU A 921 -24.42 43.97 10.62
CA LEU A 921 -23.53 45.14 10.50
C LEU A 921 -24.06 46.13 9.45
N PHE A 922 -24.52 45.65 8.30
CA PHE A 922 -25.11 46.48 7.25
C PHE A 922 -26.42 47.13 7.71
N GLU A 923 -27.30 46.39 8.39
CA GLU A 923 -28.52 46.91 9.01
C GLU A 923 -28.21 48.02 10.02
N TRP A 924 -27.21 47.81 10.88
CA TRP A 924 -26.74 48.80 11.85
C TRP A 924 -26.12 50.05 11.18
N ILE A 925 -25.34 49.88 10.11
CA ILE A 925 -24.82 50.98 9.30
C ILE A 925 -25.96 51.78 8.67
N LEU A 926 -26.97 51.13 8.08
CA LEU A 926 -28.14 51.80 7.52
C LEU A 926 -28.94 52.55 8.58
N GLN A 927 -29.14 51.98 9.77
CA GLN A 927 -29.78 52.66 10.90
C GLN A 927 -28.98 53.90 11.33
N LYS A 928 -27.65 53.81 11.43
CA LYS A 928 -26.78 54.95 11.75
C LYS A 928 -26.82 56.04 10.67
N LEU A 929 -26.73 55.67 9.40
CA LEU A 929 -26.85 56.61 8.28
C LEU A 929 -28.22 57.30 8.25
N TYR A 930 -29.31 56.55 8.47
CA TYR A 930 -30.66 57.12 8.56
C TYR A 930 -30.78 58.14 9.70
N ILE A 931 -30.29 57.80 10.91
CA ILE A 931 -30.27 58.71 12.06
C ILE A 931 -29.45 59.96 11.73
N THR A 932 -28.24 59.82 11.20
CA THR A 932 -27.37 60.96 10.84
C THR A 932 -28.00 61.85 9.77
N CYS A 933 -28.59 61.28 8.72
CA CYS A 933 -29.32 62.05 7.70
C CYS A 933 -30.56 62.74 8.27
N SER A 934 -31.28 62.13 9.22
CA SER A 934 -32.42 62.77 9.89
C SER A 934 -32.00 63.94 10.77
N TYR A 935 -30.82 63.86 11.42
CA TYR A 935 -30.25 64.93 12.23
C TYR A 935 -29.76 66.10 11.37
N VAL A 936 -28.99 65.81 10.31
CA VAL A 936 -28.49 66.81 9.34
C VAL A 936 -29.63 67.49 8.57
N ARG A 937 -30.78 66.81 8.42
CA ARG A 937 -31.99 67.42 7.88
C ARG A 937 -32.63 68.41 8.86
N LYS A 938 -32.78 68.03 10.14
CA LYS A 938 -33.30 68.94 11.17
C LYS A 938 -32.43 70.18 11.34
N SER A 939 -31.10 70.03 11.38
CA SER A 939 -30.14 71.15 11.45
C SER A 939 -29.99 71.94 10.13
N LYS A 940 -31.00 71.89 9.25
CA LYS A 940 -31.20 72.73 8.06
C LYS A 940 -32.66 73.23 7.95
N GLU A 941 -33.54 72.74 8.81
CA GLU A 941 -34.93 73.18 8.97
C GLU A 941 -35.07 74.09 10.23
N GLU A 942 -34.03 74.12 11.09
CA GLU A 942 -33.66 75.15 12.07
C GLU A 942 -32.63 76.15 11.50
#